data_AF-A0A0G4K8I9-F1
#
_entry.id   AF-A0A0G4K8I9-F1
#
_cell.length_a   1.000
_cell.length_b   1.000
_cell.length_c   1.000
_cell.angle_alpha   90.00
_cell.angle_beta   90.00
_cell.angle_gamma   90.00
#
_symmetry.space_group_name_H-M   'P 1'
#
loop_
_entity.id
_entity.type
_entity.pdbx_description
1 polymer ?
#
loop_
_entity_poly.entity_id
_entity_poly.type
_entity_poly.pdbx_seq_one_letter_code
_entity_poly.pdbx_strand_id
1 'polypeptide(L)'
;MKYYPQTKEELRILIQDENIYLGDIDTSLITDMKYLFSLIKREDFSGIDKWNVSNVIDFSYMFRECVNFNEDISKWNLSNAENIKGMFKYCKKFNQNLNSWNVSKVKEMVYTFAHCSNFNQPLDNWDTSNVISATGMFMNCRNFNQNINNWNVSKLEYANNMFEECWNFNQSLDKWNTSSLISTASMFKHCINFNQNINNWDVSKLEYAHSMFEDCYSFNQPLDNWDTSNLKYISNMFKFCYEFNQPLNTWNTSKIIEMDYVFDKAKKFNQPLDKWDTSNVVSMQCLFYDAESFNQSLSTWKVDKVENMIGMLFRSGFQHYDSLGDWNIESLEYLGDWSDVISKNIDKLSLKWILYLYAFDNENKIIINKIEENIKEIHKIASEIKNKKVQFAKRKLENIYYDDLKEVVDYEIFDSIEKYEETIKLNKKDEKKVSYIENCNVLIKDKSRIVDIKVIKYIYLKYLELKRDIYYLLEIDSIIGLLDRESFLTFAKNIYIETYKEAAAVVYGLYGGDEALREIYKKEKDSNFFLIILSSVKTTEYSIKLLYDIYSKTKKSELRENAFNLINKISKEIGLDIDDLELKFSSNLGFDSRGEKIINDNYKLILNADYSVNIFDIKNNKELKAVPRDFTETEKEEIKYIKKEIPKVIKKLSINLTKLLMYEKKYNYSFFKEVFIDNSIMNKFASSLIWNLYDKDNLFLTTFRYAGDGSYTNCDDEEVNIDDDSFISLASPIEMNNETITKWRKQLEDYELTQTINQLSIIKLDKNNLENEIKKLQNIEISYGTFKAFGTRYSMNPSYLDYGVVETYNLKLENGDSLEITINANNDIDYKDKVKININFFNDNQKLQDRFIYTLLILMIWDFRLTDMFS
;
A
#
# COMPACT_ATOMS: atom_id res chain seq x y z
N MET A 1 18.87 59.69 3.72
CA MET A 1 19.96 59.84 2.72
C MET A 1 19.44 59.15 1.48
N LYS A 2 19.47 59.76 0.28
CA LYS A 2 18.96 59.08 -0.91
C LYS A 2 20.02 58.12 -1.46
N TYR A 3 19.66 56.86 -1.69
CA TYR A 3 20.53 55.84 -2.27
C TYR A 3 20.29 55.75 -3.78
N TYR A 4 21.35 55.57 -4.58
CA TYR A 4 21.28 55.58 -6.05
C TYR A 4 22.02 54.38 -6.66
N PRO A 5 21.50 53.14 -6.49
CA PRO A 5 22.13 51.94 -7.03
C PRO A 5 22.20 52.02 -8.57
N GLN A 6 23.38 51.70 -9.12
CA GLN A 6 23.61 51.62 -10.56
C GLN A 6 23.36 50.20 -11.09
N THR A 7 23.41 49.20 -10.21
CA THR A 7 23.27 47.78 -10.54
C THR A 7 22.22 47.10 -9.66
N LYS A 8 21.68 45.97 -10.14
CA LYS A 8 20.75 45.13 -9.36
C LYS A 8 21.41 44.61 -8.09
N GLU A 9 22.71 44.30 -8.14
CA GLU A 9 23.50 43.82 -7.01
C GLU A 9 23.64 44.89 -5.92
N GLU A 10 23.91 46.14 -6.31
CA GLU A 10 23.89 47.28 -5.38
C GLU A 10 22.51 47.45 -4.74
N LEU A 11 21.43 47.40 -5.54
CA LEU A 11 20.07 47.46 -5.01
C LEU A 11 19.79 46.29 -4.05
N ARG A 12 20.24 45.07 -4.37
CA ARG A 12 20.07 43.88 -3.53
C ARG A 12 20.75 44.02 -2.18
N ILE A 13 21.91 44.68 -2.10
CA ILE A 13 22.59 44.96 -0.83
C ILE A 13 21.77 45.95 0.01
N LEU A 14 21.23 47.01 -0.62
CA LEU A 14 20.44 48.02 0.09
C LEU A 14 19.14 47.44 0.68
N ILE A 15 18.43 46.58 -0.05
CA ILE A 15 17.18 45.98 0.44
C ILE A 15 17.41 44.92 1.54
N GLN A 16 18.62 44.36 1.67
CA GLN A 16 18.94 43.43 2.76
C GLN A 16 19.11 44.14 4.10
N ASP A 17 19.41 45.44 4.10
CA ASP A 17 19.43 46.24 5.32
C ASP A 17 17.99 46.69 5.66
N GLU A 18 17.40 46.07 6.68
CA GLU A 18 16.03 46.36 7.13
C GLU A 18 15.88 47.77 7.72
N ASN A 19 16.97 48.47 8.05
CA ASN A 19 16.91 49.85 8.55
C ASN A 19 16.73 50.88 7.42
N ILE A 20 16.92 50.48 6.16
CA ILE A 20 16.75 51.36 5.02
C ILE A 20 15.27 51.41 4.63
N TYR A 21 14.68 52.60 4.71
CA TYR A 21 13.34 52.85 4.15
C TYR A 21 13.39 52.74 2.62
N LEU A 22 12.56 51.89 2.00
CA LEU A 22 12.67 51.61 0.55
C LEU A 22 12.42 52.85 -0.30
N GLY A 23 11.59 53.78 0.18
CA GLY A 23 11.27 55.02 -0.51
C GLY A 23 12.45 56.00 -0.62
N ASP A 24 13.56 55.76 0.08
CA ASP A 24 14.79 56.55 -0.03
C ASP A 24 15.73 56.04 -1.14
N ILE A 25 15.39 54.92 -1.80
CA ILE A 25 16.17 54.32 -2.88
C ILE A 25 15.63 54.77 -4.24
N ASP A 26 16.47 55.40 -5.07
CA ASP A 26 16.16 55.75 -6.45
C ASP A 26 16.50 54.58 -7.39
N THR A 27 15.46 53.88 -7.87
CA THR A 27 15.60 52.73 -8.76
C THR A 27 15.58 53.08 -10.25
N SER A 28 15.62 54.37 -10.62
CA SER A 28 15.37 54.81 -12.01
C SER A 28 16.37 54.28 -13.05
N LEU A 29 17.56 53.83 -12.63
CA LEU A 29 18.57 53.25 -13.52
C LEU A 29 18.50 51.73 -13.64
N ILE A 30 17.69 51.07 -12.81
CA ILE A 30 17.61 49.61 -12.75
C ILE A 30 16.69 49.10 -13.87
N THR A 31 17.21 48.15 -14.65
CA THR A 31 16.50 47.52 -15.77
C THR A 31 16.14 46.05 -15.52
N ASP A 32 16.73 45.42 -14.50
CA ASP A 32 16.51 44.01 -14.11
C ASP A 32 16.24 43.93 -12.59
N MET A 33 15.07 43.42 -12.22
CA MET A 33 14.66 43.17 -10.83
C MET A 33 14.38 41.69 -10.56
N LYS A 34 14.94 40.80 -11.39
CA LYS A 34 14.77 39.38 -11.24
C LYS A 34 15.29 38.88 -9.88
N TYR A 35 14.46 38.09 -9.20
CA TYR A 35 14.71 37.55 -7.85
C TYR A 35 15.07 38.60 -6.78
N LEU A 36 14.71 39.88 -6.97
CA LEU A 36 15.22 40.95 -6.13
C LEU A 36 14.92 40.72 -4.63
N PHE A 37 13.67 40.44 -4.27
CA PHE A 37 13.25 40.14 -2.91
C PHE A 37 13.15 38.63 -2.62
N SER A 38 13.38 37.78 -3.61
CA SER A 38 13.30 36.33 -3.42
C SER A 38 14.37 35.84 -2.45
N LEU A 39 13.93 35.03 -1.47
CA LEU A 39 14.75 34.46 -0.39
C LEU A 39 15.38 35.49 0.56
N ILE A 40 14.93 36.75 0.53
CA ILE A 40 15.36 37.79 1.48
C ILE A 40 14.40 37.80 2.67
N LYS A 41 14.94 38.00 3.88
CA LYS A 41 14.19 37.95 5.15
C LYS A 41 13.35 39.21 5.46
N ARG A 42 13.49 40.27 4.66
CA ARG A 42 12.84 41.56 4.88
C ARG A 42 11.32 41.39 4.92
N GLU A 43 10.70 41.88 5.99
CA GLU A 43 9.24 41.89 6.18
C GLU A 43 8.60 43.26 5.93
N ASP A 44 9.35 44.36 6.12
CA ASP A 44 8.88 45.72 5.86
C ASP A 44 9.20 46.16 4.43
N PHE A 45 8.13 46.42 3.67
CA PHE A 45 8.17 46.88 2.29
C PHE A 45 7.71 48.35 2.16
N SER A 46 7.57 49.07 3.27
CA SER A 46 7.09 50.46 3.27
C SER A 46 7.96 51.36 2.37
N GLY A 47 7.28 52.17 1.56
CA GLY A 47 7.93 53.09 0.60
C GLY A 47 8.27 52.49 -0.76
N ILE A 48 8.05 51.19 -0.98
CA ILE A 48 8.25 50.56 -2.29
C ILE A 48 7.37 51.15 -3.41
N ASP A 49 6.23 51.73 -3.03
CA ASP A 49 5.30 52.45 -3.92
C ASP A 49 5.95 53.66 -4.61
N LYS A 50 7.03 54.20 -4.03
CA LYS A 50 7.77 55.36 -4.55
C LYS A 50 8.83 55.00 -5.59
N TRP A 51 9.12 53.71 -5.80
CA TRP A 51 10.13 53.28 -6.76
C TRP A 51 9.75 53.66 -8.19
N ASN A 52 10.74 54.16 -8.94
CA ASN A 52 10.61 54.33 -10.38
C ASN A 52 11.04 53.05 -11.08
N VAL A 53 10.07 52.28 -11.58
CA VAL A 53 10.30 51.01 -12.27
C VAL A 53 10.11 51.11 -13.79
N SER A 54 9.97 52.32 -14.35
CA SER A 54 9.62 52.51 -15.77
C SER A 54 10.67 51.98 -16.75
N ASN A 55 11.90 51.78 -16.30
CA ASN A 55 13.01 51.23 -17.10
C ASN A 55 13.22 49.73 -16.90
N VAL A 56 12.48 49.09 -15.99
CA VAL A 56 12.62 47.66 -15.68
C VAL A 56 11.98 46.82 -16.79
N ILE A 57 12.75 45.87 -17.30
CA ILE A 57 12.38 44.95 -18.37
C ILE A 57 12.01 43.57 -17.79
N ASP A 58 12.74 43.08 -16.79
CA ASP A 58 12.55 41.75 -16.19
C ASP A 58 12.21 41.84 -14.69
N PHE A 59 10.99 41.43 -14.35
CA PHE A 59 10.47 41.30 -12.98
C PHE A 59 10.40 39.84 -12.50
N SER A 60 11.02 38.91 -13.23
CA SER A 60 10.89 37.47 -12.96
C SER A 60 11.19 37.15 -11.51
N TYR A 61 10.23 36.52 -10.82
CA TYR A 61 10.36 36.07 -9.44
C TYR A 61 10.76 37.16 -8.44
N MET A 62 10.50 38.44 -8.74
CA MET A 62 10.93 39.56 -7.90
C MET A 62 10.50 39.38 -6.43
N PHE A 63 9.25 39.00 -6.17
CA PHE A 63 8.69 38.79 -4.84
C PHE A 63 8.46 37.32 -4.50
N ARG A 64 9.09 36.38 -5.21
CA ARG A 64 8.87 34.95 -4.97
C ARG A 64 9.15 34.60 -3.50
N GLU A 65 8.18 33.95 -2.87
CA GLU A 65 8.18 33.52 -1.46
C GLU A 65 8.13 34.66 -0.43
N CYS A 66 7.85 35.91 -0.85
CA CYS A 66 7.50 36.99 0.07
C CYS A 66 6.05 36.79 0.57
N VAL A 67 5.85 35.83 1.47
CA VAL A 67 4.52 35.36 1.93
C VAL A 67 3.63 36.49 2.44
N ASN A 68 4.23 37.48 3.10
CA ASN A 68 3.55 38.63 3.70
C ASN A 68 3.40 39.84 2.78
N PHE A 69 3.96 39.82 1.57
CA PHE A 69 3.96 40.97 0.67
C PHE A 69 2.55 41.33 0.20
N ASN A 70 2.13 42.57 0.44
CA ASN A 70 0.84 43.10 0.02
C ASN A 70 0.86 44.65 -0.08
N GLU A 71 2.00 45.27 -0.42
CA GLU A 71 2.08 46.73 -0.55
C GLU A 71 1.46 47.24 -1.86
N ASP A 72 0.90 48.45 -1.83
CA ASP A 72 0.31 49.08 -3.02
C ASP A 72 1.37 49.43 -4.07
N ILE A 73 1.36 48.68 -5.17
CA ILE A 73 2.20 48.87 -6.35
C ILE A 73 1.37 49.23 -7.60
N SER A 74 0.11 49.65 -7.42
CA SER A 74 -0.81 49.98 -8.51
C SER A 74 -0.33 51.14 -9.41
N LYS A 75 0.55 51.99 -8.88
CA LYS A 75 1.12 53.17 -9.58
C LYS A 75 2.38 52.86 -10.39
N TRP A 76 2.91 51.64 -10.32
CA TRP A 76 4.08 51.25 -11.09
C TRP A 76 3.82 51.26 -12.59
N ASN A 77 4.81 51.74 -13.36
CA ASN A 77 4.73 51.77 -14.81
C ASN A 77 5.46 50.56 -15.42
N LEU A 78 4.70 49.59 -15.93
CA LEU A 78 5.22 48.37 -16.56
C LEU A 78 5.29 48.45 -18.10
N SER A 79 5.18 49.63 -18.72
CA SER A 79 5.15 49.75 -20.20
C SER A 79 6.39 49.20 -20.93
N ASN A 80 7.48 48.93 -20.20
CA ASN A 80 8.70 48.31 -20.72
C ASN A 80 8.94 46.87 -20.22
N ALA A 81 8.07 46.35 -19.35
CA ALA A 81 8.19 44.99 -18.85
C ALA A 81 7.94 43.97 -19.97
N GLU A 82 8.89 43.07 -20.18
CA GLU A 82 8.75 41.95 -21.12
C GLU A 82 8.50 40.62 -20.38
N ASN A 83 8.87 40.55 -19.10
CA ASN A 83 8.79 39.32 -18.31
C ASN A 83 8.34 39.58 -16.86
N ILE A 84 7.23 38.94 -16.46
CA ILE A 84 6.67 38.95 -15.10
C ILE A 84 6.51 37.54 -14.53
N LYS A 85 7.29 36.58 -15.06
CA LYS A 85 7.24 35.17 -14.69
C LYS A 85 7.43 35.00 -13.18
N GLY A 86 6.45 34.37 -12.52
CA GLY A 86 6.56 34.06 -11.10
C GLY A 86 6.70 35.26 -10.17
N MET A 87 6.39 36.48 -10.62
CA MET A 87 6.66 37.73 -9.88
C MET A 87 6.14 37.67 -8.44
N PHE A 88 4.95 37.11 -8.21
CA PHE A 88 4.31 36.97 -6.90
C PHE A 88 4.20 35.51 -6.42
N LYS A 89 4.95 34.58 -7.02
CA LYS A 89 4.82 33.15 -6.69
C LYS A 89 5.01 32.92 -5.17
N TYR A 90 4.04 32.29 -4.51
CA TYR A 90 3.97 32.08 -3.05
C TYR A 90 3.75 33.33 -2.18
N CYS A 91 3.38 34.49 -2.74
CA CYS A 91 2.92 35.65 -1.96
C CYS A 91 1.48 35.44 -1.47
N LYS A 92 1.30 34.61 -0.43
CA LYS A 92 -0.03 34.19 0.05
C LYS A 92 -0.96 35.34 0.41
N LYS A 93 -0.44 36.44 0.98
CA LYS A 93 -1.22 37.63 1.37
C LYS A 93 -1.50 38.61 0.22
N PHE A 94 -0.87 38.45 -0.93
CA PHE A 94 -0.96 39.42 -2.01
C PHE A 94 -2.37 39.49 -2.61
N ASN A 95 -2.94 40.70 -2.62
CA ASN A 95 -4.28 40.97 -3.14
C ASN A 95 -4.43 42.44 -3.59
N GLN A 96 -3.38 43.01 -4.19
CA GLN A 96 -3.36 44.41 -4.62
C GLN A 96 -3.92 44.59 -6.03
N ASN A 97 -4.55 45.75 -6.29
CA ASN A 97 -5.17 46.04 -7.57
C ASN A 97 -4.10 46.42 -8.62
N LEU A 98 -3.96 45.58 -9.65
CA LEU A 98 -2.98 45.73 -10.73
C LEU A 98 -3.63 46.07 -12.08
N ASN A 99 -4.93 46.38 -12.11
CA ASN A 99 -5.68 46.56 -13.36
C ASN A 99 -5.22 47.79 -14.18
N SER A 100 -4.45 48.69 -13.59
CA SER A 100 -3.86 49.87 -14.26
C SER A 100 -2.55 49.56 -15.00
N TRP A 101 -1.96 48.38 -14.81
CA TRP A 101 -0.67 48.04 -15.40
C TRP A 101 -0.76 47.83 -16.92
N ASN A 102 0.21 48.41 -17.64
CA ASN A 102 0.40 48.13 -19.06
C ASN A 102 1.32 46.91 -19.22
N VAL A 103 0.76 45.77 -19.63
CA VAL A 103 1.48 44.51 -19.87
C VAL A 103 1.58 44.14 -21.36
N SER A 104 1.33 45.09 -22.28
CA SER A 104 1.25 44.85 -23.73
C SER A 104 2.51 44.24 -24.37
N LYS A 105 3.69 44.37 -23.73
CA LYS A 105 4.95 43.77 -24.19
C LYS A 105 5.26 42.40 -23.57
N VAL A 106 4.50 41.98 -22.55
CA VAL A 106 4.73 40.72 -21.85
C VAL A 106 4.35 39.55 -22.75
N LYS A 107 5.28 38.60 -22.91
CA LYS A 107 5.04 37.35 -23.67
C LYS A 107 4.79 36.15 -22.76
N GLU A 108 5.36 36.17 -21.55
CA GLU A 108 5.34 35.06 -20.60
C GLU A 108 4.71 35.51 -19.28
N MET A 109 3.54 34.96 -18.94
CA MET A 109 2.84 35.15 -17.66
C MET A 109 2.91 33.91 -16.76
N VAL A 110 3.93 33.08 -17.00
CA VAL A 110 4.10 31.79 -16.34
C VAL A 110 4.23 31.96 -14.83
N TYR A 111 3.39 31.28 -14.05
CA TYR A 111 3.36 31.31 -12.58
C TYR A 111 3.20 32.68 -11.91
N THR A 112 2.79 33.75 -12.61
CA THR A 112 2.84 35.13 -12.09
C THR A 112 2.18 35.29 -10.71
N PHE A 113 1.02 34.66 -10.48
CA PHE A 113 0.30 34.66 -9.20
C PHE A 113 0.27 33.29 -8.51
N ALA A 114 1.05 32.31 -8.96
CA ALA A 114 0.96 30.95 -8.45
C ALA A 114 1.11 30.91 -6.91
N HIS A 115 0.15 30.28 -6.22
CA HIS A 115 0.02 30.21 -4.77
C HIS A 115 -0.24 31.55 -4.04
N CYS A 116 -0.71 32.58 -4.75
CA CYS A 116 -1.33 33.76 -4.13
C CYS A 116 -2.77 33.43 -3.73
N SER A 117 -2.96 32.68 -2.65
CA SER A 117 -4.27 32.16 -2.25
C SER A 117 -5.34 33.25 -2.01
N ASN A 118 -4.92 34.45 -1.59
CA ASN A 118 -5.83 35.57 -1.34
C ASN A 118 -6.12 36.45 -2.58
N PHE A 119 -5.41 36.24 -3.69
CA PHE A 119 -5.51 37.13 -4.84
C PHE A 119 -6.88 37.00 -5.53
N ASN A 120 -7.60 38.10 -5.63
CA ASN A 120 -8.91 38.18 -6.28
C ASN A 120 -9.19 39.61 -6.80
N GLN A 121 -8.21 40.22 -7.48
CA GLN A 121 -8.30 41.58 -8.03
C GLN A 121 -8.52 41.58 -9.55
N PRO A 122 -9.25 42.57 -10.09
CA PRO A 122 -9.55 42.64 -11.52
C PRO A 122 -8.28 42.79 -12.35
N LEU A 123 -8.26 42.15 -13.52
CA LEU A 123 -7.18 42.17 -14.51
C LEU A 123 -7.71 42.37 -15.94
N ASP A 124 -8.97 42.78 -16.09
CA ASP A 124 -9.69 42.86 -17.35
C ASP A 124 -9.14 43.95 -18.31
N ASN A 125 -8.37 44.92 -17.81
CA ASN A 125 -7.73 45.96 -18.62
C ASN A 125 -6.35 45.56 -19.16
N TRP A 126 -5.83 44.37 -18.80
CA TRP A 126 -4.54 43.92 -19.29
C TRP A 126 -4.61 43.59 -20.79
N ASP A 127 -3.70 44.18 -21.57
CA ASP A 127 -3.49 43.80 -22.98
C ASP A 127 -2.66 42.51 -23.06
N THR A 128 -3.36 41.39 -23.25
CA THR A 128 -2.76 40.05 -23.34
C THR A 128 -2.47 39.60 -24.77
N SER A 129 -2.61 40.47 -25.77
CA SER A 129 -2.53 40.13 -27.20
C SER A 129 -1.16 39.60 -27.68
N ASN A 130 -0.12 39.72 -26.85
CA ASN A 130 1.22 39.21 -27.12
C ASN A 130 1.64 38.03 -26.23
N VAL A 131 0.78 37.59 -25.31
CA VAL A 131 1.06 36.47 -24.40
C VAL A 131 1.05 35.15 -25.17
N ILE A 132 2.13 34.40 -25.05
CA ILE A 132 2.32 33.06 -25.66
C ILE A 132 2.04 31.96 -24.63
N SER A 133 2.38 32.20 -23.36
CA SER A 133 2.19 31.24 -22.28
C SER A 133 1.68 31.90 -21.00
N ALA A 134 0.60 31.33 -20.45
CA ALA A 134 0.03 31.63 -19.15
C ALA A 134 0.09 30.40 -18.22
N THR A 135 1.06 29.52 -18.46
CA THR A 135 1.21 28.26 -17.71
C THR A 135 1.28 28.53 -16.20
N GLY A 136 0.34 27.96 -15.45
CA GLY A 136 0.27 28.06 -14.00
C GLY A 136 0.04 29.48 -13.47
N MET A 137 -0.42 30.43 -14.29
CA MET A 137 -0.53 31.85 -13.91
C MET A 137 -1.27 32.06 -12.59
N PHE A 138 -2.40 31.36 -12.38
CA PHE A 138 -3.23 31.41 -11.17
C PHE A 138 -3.24 30.09 -10.39
N MET A 139 -2.28 29.19 -10.64
CA MET A 139 -2.20 27.90 -9.93
C MET A 139 -2.29 28.13 -8.42
N ASN A 140 -3.25 27.51 -7.74
CA ASN A 140 -3.52 27.62 -6.30
C ASN A 140 -3.92 29.03 -5.82
N CYS A 141 -4.45 29.88 -6.71
CA CYS A 141 -5.17 31.11 -6.33
C CYS A 141 -6.60 30.76 -5.94
N ARG A 142 -6.78 30.13 -4.78
CA ARG A 142 -8.06 29.55 -4.32
C ARG A 142 -9.24 30.54 -4.35
N ASN A 143 -8.99 31.83 -4.08
CA ASN A 143 -10.01 32.88 -4.06
C ASN A 143 -10.26 33.56 -5.42
N PHE A 144 -9.45 33.30 -6.44
CA PHE A 144 -9.54 34.01 -7.71
C PHE A 144 -10.83 33.67 -8.45
N ASN A 145 -11.66 34.68 -8.72
CA ASN A 145 -12.91 34.55 -9.47
C ASN A 145 -13.23 35.82 -10.26
N GLN A 146 -12.20 36.49 -10.80
CA GLN A 146 -12.36 37.76 -11.51
C GLN A 146 -12.59 37.55 -13.01
N ASN A 147 -13.38 38.43 -13.61
CA ASN A 147 -13.73 38.36 -15.02
C ASN A 147 -12.52 38.70 -15.89
N ILE A 148 -12.09 37.75 -16.71
CA ILE A 148 -10.99 37.86 -17.69
C ILE A 148 -11.45 37.52 -19.11
N ASN A 149 -12.77 37.50 -19.34
CA ASN A 149 -13.35 37.09 -20.60
C ASN A 149 -12.98 38.02 -21.75
N ASN A 150 -12.65 39.28 -21.47
CA ASN A 150 -12.25 40.27 -22.49
C ASN A 150 -10.77 40.18 -22.90
N TRP A 151 -9.99 39.26 -22.33
CA TRP A 151 -8.59 39.07 -22.72
C TRP A 151 -8.46 38.61 -24.17
N ASN A 152 -7.44 39.13 -24.86
CA ASN A 152 -7.07 38.67 -26.19
C ASN A 152 -6.06 37.53 -26.10
N VAL A 153 -6.56 36.30 -26.15
CA VAL A 153 -5.74 35.07 -26.08
C VAL A 153 -5.40 34.48 -27.46
N SER A 154 -5.54 35.24 -28.56
CA SER A 154 -5.37 34.70 -29.92
C SER A 154 -3.95 34.18 -30.24
N LYS A 155 -2.95 34.53 -29.43
CA LYS A 155 -1.56 34.04 -29.52
C LYS A 155 -1.18 33.08 -28.40
N LEU A 156 -2.08 32.81 -27.45
CA LEU A 156 -1.81 31.92 -26.33
C LEU A 156 -1.71 30.49 -26.85
N GLU A 157 -0.56 29.85 -26.64
CA GLU A 157 -0.29 28.47 -27.02
C GLU A 157 -0.38 27.52 -25.82
N TYR A 158 0.01 27.98 -24.63
CA TYR A 158 0.10 27.16 -23.42
C TYR A 158 -0.68 27.76 -22.24
N ALA A 159 -1.75 27.09 -21.84
CA ALA A 159 -2.58 27.42 -20.67
C ALA A 159 -2.55 26.29 -19.61
N ASN A 160 -1.47 25.50 -19.59
CA ASN A 160 -1.30 24.39 -18.66
C ASN A 160 -1.42 24.87 -17.22
N ASN A 161 -2.17 24.16 -16.39
CA ASN A 161 -2.34 24.45 -14.95
C ASN A 161 -2.82 25.88 -14.64
N MET A 162 -3.33 26.65 -15.63
CA MET A 162 -3.54 28.09 -15.48
C MET A 162 -4.44 28.44 -14.30
N PHE A 163 -5.49 27.64 -14.05
CA PHE A 163 -6.43 27.77 -12.94
C PHE A 163 -6.41 26.55 -12.01
N GLU A 164 -5.37 25.72 -12.05
CA GLU A 164 -5.30 24.54 -11.17
C GLU A 164 -5.48 24.96 -9.69
N GLU A 165 -6.36 24.31 -8.94
CA GLU A 165 -6.75 24.65 -7.56
C GLU A 165 -7.36 26.06 -7.36
N CYS A 166 -7.85 26.73 -8.41
CA CYS A 166 -8.71 27.92 -8.26
C CYS A 166 -10.13 27.52 -7.86
N TRP A 167 -10.32 27.11 -6.61
CA TRP A 167 -11.59 26.55 -6.11
C TRP A 167 -12.83 27.41 -6.42
N ASN A 168 -12.71 28.74 -6.34
CA ASN A 168 -13.83 29.66 -6.56
C ASN A 168 -14.01 30.10 -8.01
N PHE A 169 -13.13 29.71 -8.94
CA PHE A 169 -13.18 30.20 -10.32
C PHE A 169 -14.38 29.63 -11.08
N ASN A 170 -15.26 30.51 -11.53
CA ASN A 170 -16.44 30.16 -12.31
C ASN A 170 -16.86 31.31 -13.26
N GLN A 171 -15.87 32.01 -13.84
CA GLN A 171 -16.11 33.13 -14.76
C GLN A 171 -16.15 32.66 -16.22
N SER A 172 -17.00 33.31 -17.04
CA SER A 172 -17.11 32.99 -18.46
C SER A 172 -15.79 33.20 -19.21
N LEU A 173 -15.52 32.32 -20.18
CA LEU A 173 -14.37 32.38 -21.10
C LEU A 173 -14.83 32.23 -22.56
N ASP A 174 -16.10 32.48 -22.84
CA ASP A 174 -16.73 32.30 -24.15
C ASP A 174 -16.24 33.31 -25.21
N LYS A 175 -15.60 34.41 -24.85
CA LYS A 175 -15.05 35.37 -25.82
C LYS A 175 -13.61 35.09 -26.23
N TRP A 176 -12.97 34.09 -25.62
CA TRP A 176 -11.59 33.75 -25.93
C TRP A 176 -11.45 33.15 -27.33
N ASN A 177 -10.51 33.68 -28.12
CA ASN A 177 -10.08 33.03 -29.37
C ASN A 177 -9.01 31.99 -29.06
N THR A 178 -9.40 30.72 -28.97
CA THR A 178 -8.53 29.60 -28.57
C THR A 178 -7.83 28.88 -29.73
N SER A 179 -7.96 29.38 -30.97
CA SER A 179 -7.43 28.77 -32.20
C SER A 179 -5.91 28.56 -32.26
N SER A 180 -5.17 29.06 -31.28
CA SER A 180 -3.71 28.90 -31.13
C SER A 180 -3.31 27.98 -29.98
N LEU A 181 -4.24 27.55 -29.13
CA LEU A 181 -3.92 26.69 -27.98
C LEU A 181 -3.42 25.32 -28.46
N ILE A 182 -2.24 24.95 -27.97
CA ILE A 182 -1.61 23.64 -28.17
C ILE A 182 -1.83 22.75 -26.95
N SER A 183 -1.92 23.35 -25.75
CA SER A 183 -1.97 22.61 -24.49
C SER A 183 -2.81 23.32 -23.41
N THR A 184 -3.77 22.60 -22.86
CA THR A 184 -4.63 22.98 -21.71
C THR A 184 -4.56 21.94 -20.59
N ALA A 185 -3.46 21.19 -20.53
CA ALA A 185 -3.24 20.15 -19.53
C ALA A 185 -3.46 20.70 -18.11
N SER A 186 -4.30 20.03 -17.33
CA SER A 186 -4.68 20.43 -15.97
C SER A 186 -5.20 21.87 -15.81
N MET A 187 -5.67 22.52 -16.88
CA MET A 187 -6.01 23.95 -16.86
C MET A 187 -7.03 24.31 -15.77
N PHE A 188 -8.04 23.46 -15.55
CA PHE A 188 -9.07 23.64 -14.53
C PHE A 188 -9.00 22.59 -13.41
N LYS A 189 -7.92 21.82 -13.30
CA LYS A 189 -7.81 20.76 -12.28
C LYS A 189 -8.12 21.32 -10.88
N HIS A 190 -8.98 20.65 -10.11
CA HIS A 190 -9.50 21.11 -8.81
C HIS A 190 -10.25 22.47 -8.82
N CYS A 191 -10.76 22.97 -9.96
CA CYS A 191 -11.72 24.07 -9.98
C CYS A 191 -13.12 23.56 -9.61
N ILE A 192 -13.34 23.27 -8.33
CA ILE A 192 -14.55 22.58 -7.84
C ILE A 192 -15.88 23.26 -8.23
N ASN A 193 -15.88 24.58 -8.44
CA ASN A 193 -17.06 25.38 -8.81
C ASN A 193 -17.16 25.68 -10.31
N PHE A 194 -16.18 25.31 -11.14
CA PHE A 194 -16.17 25.67 -12.55
C PHE A 194 -17.26 24.91 -13.32
N ASN A 195 -18.17 25.65 -13.95
CA ASN A 195 -19.26 25.10 -14.75
C ASN A 195 -19.67 26.05 -15.89
N GLN A 196 -18.70 26.72 -16.51
CA GLN A 196 -18.94 27.70 -17.57
C GLN A 196 -18.88 27.05 -18.96
N ASN A 197 -19.74 27.52 -19.87
CA ASN A 197 -19.82 27.00 -21.22
C ASN A 197 -18.60 27.42 -22.05
N ILE A 198 -17.87 26.43 -22.55
CA ILE A 198 -16.68 26.57 -23.41
C ILE A 198 -16.82 25.75 -24.70
N ASN A 199 -18.04 25.35 -25.06
CA ASN A 199 -18.32 24.56 -26.26
C ASN A 199 -17.98 25.33 -27.55
N ASN A 200 -17.85 26.66 -27.47
CA ASN A 200 -17.50 27.50 -28.61
C ASN A 200 -15.99 27.69 -28.82
N TRP A 201 -15.15 27.10 -27.97
CA TRP A 201 -13.71 27.12 -28.15
C TRP A 201 -13.31 26.38 -29.43
N ASP A 202 -12.44 27.01 -30.21
CA ASP A 202 -11.70 26.34 -31.27
C ASP A 202 -10.56 25.54 -30.64
N VAL A 203 -10.69 24.21 -30.61
CA VAL A 203 -9.68 23.28 -30.10
C VAL A 203 -8.98 22.51 -31.21
N SER A 204 -9.11 22.95 -32.47
CA SER A 204 -8.62 22.18 -33.62
C SER A 204 -7.10 21.98 -33.64
N LYS A 205 -6.33 22.78 -32.88
CA LYS A 205 -4.87 22.63 -32.71
C LYS A 205 -4.44 22.00 -31.38
N LEU A 206 -5.38 21.78 -30.47
CA LEU A 206 -5.09 21.26 -29.14
C LEU A 206 -4.56 19.82 -29.26
N GLU A 207 -3.42 19.53 -28.64
CA GLU A 207 -2.86 18.18 -28.58
C GLU A 207 -2.95 17.55 -27.18
N TYR A 208 -2.88 18.39 -26.13
CA TYR A 208 -2.80 17.97 -24.73
C TYR A 208 -3.95 18.55 -23.90
N ALA A 209 -4.88 17.69 -23.47
CA ALA A 209 -6.02 18.03 -22.61
C ALA A 209 -6.13 17.09 -21.38
N HIS A 210 -5.07 16.34 -21.07
CA HIS A 210 -5.04 15.44 -19.91
C HIS A 210 -5.27 16.23 -18.61
N SER A 211 -6.03 15.64 -17.70
CA SER A 211 -6.44 16.23 -16.41
C SER A 211 -7.15 17.59 -16.51
N MET A 212 -7.60 18.05 -17.69
CA MET A 212 -8.12 19.42 -17.86
C MET A 212 -9.25 19.76 -16.87
N PHE A 213 -10.17 18.83 -16.60
CA PHE A 213 -11.27 18.99 -15.65
C PHE A 213 -11.17 18.04 -14.45
N GLU A 214 -10.01 17.44 -14.18
CA GLU A 214 -9.85 16.55 -13.02
C GLU A 214 -10.30 17.27 -11.74
N ASP A 215 -11.18 16.64 -10.95
CA ASP A 215 -11.78 17.20 -9.73
C ASP A 215 -12.62 18.48 -9.91
N CYS A 216 -13.12 18.76 -11.13
CA CYS A 216 -14.16 19.77 -11.36
C CYS A 216 -15.56 19.21 -11.01
N TYR A 217 -15.84 19.08 -9.71
CA TYR A 217 -17.06 18.40 -9.23
C TYR A 217 -18.36 18.92 -9.86
N SER A 218 -18.46 20.23 -10.12
CA SER A 218 -19.66 20.88 -10.65
C SER A 218 -19.75 20.92 -12.18
N PHE A 219 -18.71 20.49 -12.91
CA PHE A 219 -18.64 20.69 -14.36
C PHE A 219 -19.61 19.78 -15.11
N ASN A 220 -20.52 20.38 -15.87
CA ASN A 220 -21.51 19.67 -16.68
C ASN A 220 -21.95 20.50 -17.90
N GLN A 221 -20.97 20.97 -18.70
CA GLN A 221 -21.21 21.79 -19.90
C GLN A 221 -20.90 21.02 -21.19
N PRO A 222 -21.64 21.29 -22.28
CA PRO A 222 -21.45 20.58 -23.55
C PRO A 222 -20.06 20.85 -24.14
N LEU A 223 -19.51 19.84 -24.81
CA LEU A 223 -18.19 19.86 -25.49
C LEU A 223 -18.26 19.22 -26.89
N ASP A 224 -19.47 19.06 -27.43
CA ASP A 224 -19.76 18.34 -28.66
C ASP A 224 -19.40 19.10 -29.95
N ASN A 225 -19.15 20.41 -29.86
CA ASN A 225 -18.69 21.23 -31.00
C ASN A 225 -17.17 21.24 -31.18
N TRP A 226 -16.42 20.63 -30.27
CA TRP A 226 -14.97 20.59 -30.32
C TRP A 226 -14.45 19.74 -31.48
N ASP A 227 -13.57 20.30 -32.32
CA ASP A 227 -12.79 19.53 -33.29
C ASP A 227 -11.62 18.84 -32.58
N THR A 228 -11.85 17.62 -32.10
CA THR A 228 -10.84 16.86 -31.36
C THR A 228 -9.87 16.09 -32.25
N SER A 229 -9.86 16.31 -33.57
CA SER A 229 -9.07 15.53 -34.52
C SER A 229 -7.54 15.61 -34.34
N ASN A 230 -7.05 16.54 -33.51
CA ASN A 230 -5.65 16.67 -33.13
C ASN A 230 -5.33 16.28 -31.67
N LEU A 231 -6.33 15.98 -30.83
CA LEU A 231 -6.11 15.54 -29.46
C LEU A 231 -5.37 14.20 -29.42
N LYS A 232 -4.32 14.12 -28.60
CA LYS A 232 -3.50 12.92 -28.38
C LYS A 232 -3.59 12.41 -26.94
N TYR A 233 -3.63 13.33 -25.97
CA TYR A 233 -3.53 13.02 -24.55
C TYR A 233 -4.75 13.56 -23.79
N ILE A 234 -5.61 12.65 -23.31
CA ILE A 234 -6.85 12.98 -22.57
C ILE A 234 -6.95 12.23 -21.22
N SER A 235 -5.90 11.55 -20.78
CA SER A 235 -5.93 10.79 -19.52
C SER A 235 -6.40 11.66 -18.35
N ASN A 236 -7.24 11.11 -17.47
CA ASN A 236 -7.86 11.81 -16.32
C ASN A 236 -8.76 13.02 -16.67
N MET A 237 -9.12 13.27 -17.93
CA MET A 237 -9.75 14.53 -18.34
C MET A 237 -11.04 14.88 -17.55
N PHE A 238 -11.87 13.90 -17.22
CA PHE A 238 -13.11 14.08 -16.43
C PHE A 238 -13.09 13.29 -15.12
N LYS A 239 -11.91 12.93 -14.64
CA LYS A 239 -11.75 12.21 -13.37
C LYS A 239 -12.36 13.02 -12.22
N PHE A 240 -13.18 12.38 -11.38
CA PHE A 240 -13.97 13.01 -10.31
C PHE A 240 -14.94 14.12 -10.74
N CYS A 241 -15.27 14.27 -12.04
CA CYS A 241 -16.35 15.16 -12.47
C CYS A 241 -17.71 14.54 -12.15
N TYR A 242 -18.15 14.60 -10.89
CA TYR A 242 -19.34 13.91 -10.39
C TYR A 242 -20.61 14.24 -11.18
N GLU A 243 -20.76 15.49 -11.62
CA GLU A 243 -21.94 15.98 -12.33
C GLU A 243 -21.91 15.81 -13.85
N PHE A 244 -20.77 15.45 -14.43
CA PHE A 244 -20.59 15.45 -15.88
C PHE A 244 -21.40 14.36 -16.58
N ASN A 245 -22.30 14.77 -17.48
CA ASN A 245 -23.12 13.87 -18.29
C ASN A 245 -23.50 14.48 -19.64
N GLN A 246 -22.50 14.94 -20.40
CA GLN A 246 -22.69 15.65 -21.69
C GLN A 246 -22.21 14.81 -22.88
N PRO A 247 -22.85 14.96 -24.06
CA PRO A 247 -22.54 14.12 -25.21
C PRO A 247 -21.11 14.34 -25.73
N LEU A 248 -20.40 13.24 -25.98
CA LEU A 248 -19.01 13.23 -26.51
C LEU A 248 -18.86 12.37 -27.77
N ASN A 249 -19.96 11.84 -28.30
CA ASN A 249 -19.94 10.90 -29.43
C ASN A 249 -19.56 11.57 -30.77
N THR A 250 -19.43 12.90 -30.79
CA THR A 250 -18.95 13.68 -31.94
C THR A 250 -17.42 13.76 -31.99
N TRP A 251 -16.73 13.41 -30.91
CA TRP A 251 -15.29 13.49 -30.84
C TRP A 251 -14.61 12.50 -31.78
N ASN A 252 -13.63 12.99 -32.52
CA ASN A 252 -12.66 12.17 -33.22
C ASN A 252 -11.57 11.72 -32.22
N THR A 253 -11.52 10.42 -31.92
CA THR A 253 -10.55 9.82 -31.00
C THR A 253 -9.44 9.03 -31.71
N SER A 254 -9.35 9.10 -33.04
CA SER A 254 -8.47 8.22 -33.82
C SER A 254 -6.97 8.41 -33.55
N LYS A 255 -6.57 9.51 -32.90
CA LYS A 255 -5.17 9.80 -32.51
C LYS A 255 -4.87 9.52 -31.03
N ILE A 256 -5.87 9.12 -30.24
CA ILE A 256 -5.71 8.87 -28.82
C ILE A 256 -5.03 7.52 -28.61
N ILE A 257 -4.01 7.51 -27.75
CA ILE A 257 -3.20 6.31 -27.43
C ILE A 257 -3.55 5.78 -26.03
N GLU A 258 -3.86 6.68 -25.09
CA GLU A 258 -4.16 6.34 -23.70
C GLU A 258 -5.51 6.94 -23.30
N MET A 259 -6.37 6.12 -22.72
CA MET A 259 -7.68 6.49 -22.17
C MET A 259 -7.73 6.24 -20.66
N ASP A 260 -6.59 6.36 -19.98
CA ASP A 260 -6.51 6.04 -18.56
C ASP A 260 -7.30 7.06 -17.73
N TYR A 261 -8.16 6.56 -16.84
CA TYR A 261 -8.94 7.32 -15.86
C TYR A 261 -9.84 8.42 -16.42
N VAL A 262 -10.17 8.43 -17.73
CA VAL A 262 -10.89 9.56 -18.35
C VAL A 262 -12.22 9.84 -17.64
N PHE A 263 -12.97 8.81 -17.24
CA PHE A 263 -14.24 8.92 -16.52
C PHE A 263 -14.20 8.27 -15.13
N ASP A 264 -13.02 8.09 -14.54
CA ASP A 264 -12.88 7.58 -13.17
C ASP A 264 -13.68 8.48 -12.21
N LYS A 265 -14.65 7.90 -11.51
CA LYS A 265 -15.60 8.59 -10.62
C LYS A 265 -16.42 9.71 -11.27
N ALA A 266 -16.62 9.70 -12.58
CA ALA A 266 -17.62 10.52 -13.25
C ALA A 266 -19.02 9.92 -13.01
N LYS A 267 -19.51 10.02 -11.77
CA LYS A 267 -20.65 9.24 -11.24
C LYS A 267 -21.92 9.30 -12.09
N LYS A 268 -22.24 10.45 -12.70
CA LYS A 268 -23.43 10.65 -13.53
C LYS A 268 -23.24 10.37 -15.02
N PHE A 269 -22.02 10.11 -15.48
CA PHE A 269 -21.74 9.97 -16.90
C PHE A 269 -22.39 8.70 -17.46
N ASN A 270 -23.26 8.86 -18.46
CA ASN A 270 -23.95 7.76 -19.13
C ASN A 270 -24.27 8.07 -20.60
N GLN A 271 -23.37 8.79 -21.29
CA GLN A 271 -23.56 9.18 -22.69
C GLN A 271 -22.96 8.16 -23.66
N PRO A 272 -23.54 7.97 -24.85
CA PRO A 272 -23.05 7.01 -25.82
C PRO A 272 -21.65 7.38 -26.33
N LEU A 273 -20.80 6.36 -26.50
CA LEU A 273 -19.42 6.43 -26.98
C LEU A 273 -19.15 5.49 -28.17
N ASP A 274 -20.21 5.04 -28.85
CA ASP A 274 -20.15 4.05 -29.93
C ASP A 274 -19.44 4.54 -31.20
N LYS A 275 -19.21 5.85 -31.35
CA LYS A 275 -18.47 6.44 -32.48
C LYS A 275 -17.00 6.69 -32.19
N TRP A 276 -16.53 6.42 -30.97
CA TRP A 276 -15.12 6.53 -30.65
C TRP A 276 -14.32 5.46 -31.39
N ASP A 277 -13.27 5.89 -32.09
CA ASP A 277 -12.27 5.01 -32.66
C ASP A 277 -11.20 4.72 -31.61
N THR A 278 -11.17 3.48 -31.12
CA THR A 278 -10.21 3.01 -30.12
C THR A 278 -9.07 2.19 -30.72
N SER A 279 -8.97 2.10 -32.06
CA SER A 279 -8.02 1.19 -32.74
C SER A 279 -6.53 1.49 -32.51
N ASN A 280 -6.21 2.67 -31.96
CA ASN A 280 -4.86 3.07 -31.57
C ASN A 280 -4.63 3.09 -30.06
N VAL A 281 -5.65 2.78 -29.26
CA VAL A 281 -5.57 2.80 -27.80
C VAL A 281 -4.79 1.58 -27.31
N VAL A 282 -3.80 1.83 -26.45
CA VAL A 282 -2.96 0.82 -25.81
C VAL A 282 -3.33 0.62 -24.34
N SER A 283 -3.90 1.64 -23.69
CA SER A 283 -4.29 1.56 -22.27
C SER A 283 -5.68 2.17 -22.02
N MET A 284 -6.49 1.46 -21.24
CA MET A 284 -7.84 1.84 -20.78
C MET A 284 -7.96 1.66 -19.25
N GLN A 285 -6.86 1.87 -18.53
CA GLN A 285 -6.81 1.65 -17.09
C GLN A 285 -7.83 2.54 -16.37
N CYS A 286 -8.69 1.93 -15.56
CA CYS A 286 -9.68 2.61 -14.73
C CYS A 286 -10.59 3.58 -15.50
N LEU A 287 -10.78 3.37 -16.81
CA LEU A 287 -11.51 4.31 -17.68
C LEU A 287 -12.91 4.68 -17.14
N PHE A 288 -13.66 3.70 -16.61
CA PHE A 288 -14.98 3.90 -15.98
C PHE A 288 -15.00 3.45 -14.52
N TYR A 289 -13.85 3.46 -13.83
CA TYR A 289 -13.76 3.07 -12.43
C TYR A 289 -14.73 3.91 -11.58
N ASP A 290 -15.65 3.28 -10.85
CA ASP A 290 -16.66 3.94 -10.01
C ASP A 290 -17.52 4.98 -10.77
N ALA A 291 -17.68 4.81 -12.09
CA ALA A 291 -18.64 5.54 -12.91
C ALA A 291 -20.04 4.90 -12.75
N GLU A 292 -20.66 5.15 -11.59
CA GLU A 292 -21.86 4.46 -11.08
C GLU A 292 -23.04 4.44 -12.08
N SER A 293 -23.19 5.45 -12.95
CA SER A 293 -24.27 5.53 -13.93
C SER A 293 -23.94 4.98 -15.32
N PHE A 294 -22.67 4.69 -15.61
CA PHE A 294 -22.25 4.35 -16.97
C PHE A 294 -22.78 2.98 -17.39
N ASN A 295 -23.69 2.95 -18.36
CA ASN A 295 -24.31 1.73 -18.86
C ASN A 295 -24.62 1.84 -20.37
N GLN A 296 -23.62 2.18 -21.16
CA GLN A 296 -23.72 2.23 -22.63
C GLN A 296 -22.98 1.07 -23.27
N SER A 297 -23.47 0.57 -24.41
CA SER A 297 -22.79 -0.49 -25.17
C SER A 297 -21.42 -0.03 -25.69
N LEU A 298 -20.45 -0.95 -25.68
CA LEU A 298 -19.09 -0.75 -26.20
C LEU A 298 -18.76 -1.70 -27.37
N SER A 299 -19.78 -2.24 -28.05
CA SER A 299 -19.59 -3.27 -29.10
C SER A 299 -18.83 -2.78 -30.33
N THR A 300 -18.76 -1.47 -30.57
CA THR A 300 -18.06 -0.89 -31.72
C THR A 300 -16.56 -0.68 -31.48
N TRP A 301 -16.10 -0.82 -30.24
CA TRP A 301 -14.72 -0.54 -29.87
C TRP A 301 -13.78 -1.63 -30.40
N LYS A 302 -12.64 -1.18 -30.92
CA LYS A 302 -11.54 -2.01 -31.40
C LYS A 302 -10.42 -1.98 -30.38
N VAL A 303 -10.15 -3.11 -29.74
CA VAL A 303 -9.22 -3.20 -28.59
C VAL A 303 -8.00 -4.09 -28.89
N ASP A 304 -7.73 -4.38 -30.16
CA ASP A 304 -6.65 -5.27 -30.61
C ASP A 304 -5.26 -4.87 -30.10
N LYS A 305 -5.05 -3.57 -29.80
CA LYS A 305 -3.78 -3.02 -29.28
C LYS A 305 -3.80 -2.76 -27.79
N VAL A 306 -4.92 -2.99 -27.10
CA VAL A 306 -5.03 -2.69 -25.66
C VAL A 306 -4.23 -3.74 -24.88
N GLU A 307 -3.22 -3.25 -24.17
CA GLU A 307 -2.33 -4.03 -23.32
C GLU A 307 -2.75 -3.93 -21.84
N ASN A 308 -3.38 -2.83 -21.42
CA ASN A 308 -3.78 -2.59 -20.03
C ASN A 308 -5.26 -2.24 -19.88
N MET A 309 -5.97 -3.04 -19.08
CA MET A 309 -7.40 -2.89 -18.77
C MET A 309 -7.69 -3.09 -17.27
N ILE A 310 -6.72 -2.77 -16.41
CA ILE A 310 -6.90 -2.81 -14.95
C ILE A 310 -8.04 -1.88 -14.55
N GLY A 311 -8.99 -2.38 -13.76
CA GLY A 311 -10.04 -1.60 -13.10
C GLY A 311 -11.03 -0.90 -14.04
N MET A 312 -11.00 -1.18 -15.35
CA MET A 312 -11.74 -0.42 -16.36
C MET A 312 -13.22 -0.24 -16.03
N LEU A 313 -13.88 -1.29 -15.49
CA LEU A 313 -15.31 -1.30 -15.18
C LEU A 313 -15.60 -1.48 -13.68
N PHE A 314 -14.59 -1.43 -12.81
CA PHE A 314 -14.77 -1.70 -11.38
C PHE A 314 -15.75 -0.72 -10.75
N ARG A 315 -16.79 -1.22 -10.07
CA ARG A 315 -17.86 -0.41 -9.45
C ARG A 315 -18.61 0.52 -10.42
N SER A 316 -18.52 0.28 -11.72
CA SER A 316 -19.31 1.02 -12.72
C SER A 316 -20.77 0.52 -12.77
N GLY A 317 -21.64 1.31 -13.39
CA GLY A 317 -23.03 0.91 -13.67
C GLY A 317 -23.20 -0.09 -14.83
N PHE A 318 -22.10 -0.57 -15.42
CA PHE A 318 -22.11 -1.25 -16.72
C PHE A 318 -22.80 -2.62 -16.67
N GLN A 319 -23.77 -2.84 -17.55
CA GLN A 319 -24.52 -4.10 -17.66
C GLN A 319 -24.46 -4.76 -19.05
N HIS A 320 -23.90 -4.09 -20.06
CA HIS A 320 -23.80 -4.55 -21.45
C HIS A 320 -22.60 -5.48 -21.70
N TYR A 321 -22.39 -6.48 -20.85
CA TYR A 321 -21.23 -7.40 -20.93
C TYR A 321 -21.17 -8.22 -22.23
N ASP A 322 -22.32 -8.47 -22.83
CA ASP A 322 -22.49 -9.02 -24.18
C ASP A 322 -21.78 -8.18 -25.25
N SER A 323 -21.67 -6.86 -25.07
CA SER A 323 -20.95 -5.98 -25.98
C SER A 323 -19.43 -6.20 -25.97
N LEU A 324 -18.89 -6.91 -24.98
CA LEU A 324 -17.46 -7.22 -24.87
C LEU A 324 -17.09 -8.54 -25.58
N GLY A 325 -18.07 -9.32 -26.01
CA GLY A 325 -17.86 -10.69 -26.51
C GLY A 325 -16.96 -10.77 -27.74
N ASP A 326 -17.12 -9.83 -28.67
CA ASP A 326 -16.40 -9.78 -29.95
C ASP A 326 -15.02 -9.12 -29.87
N TRP A 327 -14.62 -8.65 -28.68
CA TRP A 327 -13.35 -7.97 -28.51
C TRP A 327 -12.16 -8.90 -28.75
N ASN A 328 -11.21 -8.43 -29.57
CA ASN A 328 -9.92 -9.05 -29.71
C ASN A 328 -8.96 -8.57 -28.61
N ILE A 329 -8.84 -9.36 -27.54
CA ILE A 329 -8.03 -9.06 -26.35
C ILE A 329 -6.70 -9.83 -26.30
N GLU A 330 -6.18 -10.31 -27.45
CA GLU A 330 -4.92 -11.05 -27.51
C GLU A 330 -3.71 -10.30 -26.97
N SER A 331 -3.71 -8.97 -27.08
CA SER A 331 -2.62 -8.10 -26.63
C SER A 331 -2.63 -7.80 -25.14
N LEU A 332 -3.66 -8.20 -24.37
CA LEU A 332 -3.72 -7.89 -22.94
C LEU A 332 -2.51 -8.44 -22.18
N GLU A 333 -1.83 -7.55 -21.49
CA GLU A 333 -0.72 -7.80 -20.57
C GLU A 333 -1.09 -7.51 -19.12
N TYR A 334 -2.09 -6.66 -18.87
CA TYR A 334 -2.54 -6.26 -17.54
C TYR A 334 -4.08 -6.28 -17.43
N LEU A 335 -4.59 -7.13 -16.53
CA LEU A 335 -5.98 -7.28 -16.18
C LEU A 335 -6.05 -7.53 -14.68
N GLY A 336 -6.70 -6.64 -13.94
CA GLY A 336 -6.77 -6.64 -12.48
C GLY A 336 -7.89 -5.73 -12.01
N ASP A 337 -8.32 -5.85 -10.76
CA ASP A 337 -9.44 -5.07 -10.18
C ASP A 337 -10.79 -5.27 -10.90
N TRP A 338 -11.14 -6.53 -11.21
CA TRP A 338 -12.44 -6.92 -11.77
C TRP A 338 -13.36 -7.63 -10.74
N SER A 339 -13.03 -7.59 -9.45
CA SER A 339 -13.72 -8.37 -8.40
C SER A 339 -15.22 -8.06 -8.27
N ASP A 340 -15.63 -6.81 -8.50
CA ASP A 340 -17.05 -6.43 -8.53
C ASP A 340 -17.80 -7.07 -9.72
N VAL A 341 -17.18 -7.05 -10.91
CA VAL A 341 -17.72 -7.71 -12.10
C VAL A 341 -17.80 -9.23 -11.89
N ILE A 342 -16.74 -9.83 -11.35
CA ILE A 342 -16.67 -11.26 -11.06
C ILE A 342 -17.78 -11.67 -10.08
N SER A 343 -17.96 -10.92 -8.99
CA SER A 343 -18.93 -11.29 -7.95
C SER A 343 -20.39 -11.09 -8.36
N LYS A 344 -20.69 -10.13 -9.25
CA LYS A 344 -22.08 -9.77 -9.60
C LYS A 344 -22.52 -10.18 -11.00
N ASN A 345 -21.60 -10.30 -11.95
CA ASN A 345 -21.91 -10.34 -13.38
C ASN A 345 -21.08 -11.36 -14.17
N ILE A 346 -20.38 -12.29 -13.52
CA ILE A 346 -19.57 -13.30 -14.23
C ILE A 346 -20.38 -14.12 -15.23
N ASP A 347 -21.66 -14.42 -14.93
CA ASP A 347 -22.56 -15.18 -15.83
C ASP A 347 -22.88 -14.45 -17.14
N LYS A 348 -22.64 -13.14 -17.20
CA LYS A 348 -22.86 -12.33 -18.41
C LYS A 348 -21.62 -12.24 -19.30
N LEU A 349 -20.47 -12.71 -18.83
CA LEU A 349 -19.22 -12.71 -19.58
C LEU A 349 -19.12 -13.94 -20.49
N SER A 350 -18.47 -13.79 -21.64
CA SER A 350 -18.15 -14.93 -22.51
C SER A 350 -17.09 -15.84 -21.88
N LEU A 351 -17.03 -17.10 -22.30
CA LEU A 351 -16.01 -18.05 -21.86
C LEU A 351 -14.58 -17.55 -22.16
N LYS A 352 -14.40 -16.79 -23.25
CA LYS A 352 -13.12 -16.12 -23.56
C LYS A 352 -12.72 -15.15 -22.43
N TRP A 353 -13.64 -14.31 -21.96
CA TRP A 353 -13.37 -13.41 -20.84
C TRP A 353 -13.12 -14.14 -19.54
N ILE A 354 -13.87 -15.20 -19.24
CA ILE A 354 -13.64 -16.04 -18.05
C ILE A 354 -12.24 -16.66 -18.08
N LEU A 355 -11.78 -17.14 -19.25
CA LEU A 355 -10.42 -17.65 -19.44
C LEU A 355 -9.35 -16.57 -19.21
N TYR A 356 -9.56 -15.34 -19.72
CA TYR A 356 -8.64 -14.23 -19.45
C TYR A 356 -8.63 -13.83 -17.98
N LEU A 357 -9.78 -13.76 -17.32
CA LEU A 357 -9.84 -13.50 -15.88
C LEU A 357 -9.09 -14.59 -15.11
N TYR A 358 -9.26 -15.86 -15.46
CA TYR A 358 -8.50 -16.96 -14.86
C TYR A 358 -6.99 -16.85 -15.13
N ALA A 359 -6.58 -16.45 -16.34
CA ALA A 359 -5.17 -16.33 -16.69
C ALA A 359 -4.43 -15.24 -15.89
N PHE A 360 -5.16 -14.31 -15.28
CA PHE A 360 -4.61 -13.22 -14.48
C PHE A 360 -4.92 -13.35 -12.97
N ASP A 361 -6.03 -14.00 -12.60
CA ASP A 361 -6.44 -14.33 -11.24
C ASP A 361 -6.91 -15.79 -11.16
N ASN A 362 -5.94 -16.71 -11.14
CA ASN A 362 -6.20 -18.16 -11.16
C ASN A 362 -6.58 -18.75 -9.79
N GLU A 363 -6.77 -17.91 -8.77
CA GLU A 363 -7.08 -18.32 -7.40
C GLU A 363 -8.53 -17.98 -6.99
N ASN A 364 -9.24 -17.22 -7.82
CA ASN A 364 -10.61 -16.81 -7.56
C ASN A 364 -11.59 -17.98 -7.70
N LYS A 365 -12.23 -18.37 -6.60
CA LYS A 365 -13.17 -19.50 -6.57
C LYS A 365 -14.35 -19.36 -7.54
N ILE A 366 -14.86 -18.15 -7.76
CA ILE A 366 -16.00 -17.93 -8.66
C ILE A 366 -15.58 -18.20 -10.11
N ILE A 367 -14.40 -17.71 -10.50
CA ILE A 367 -13.82 -17.98 -11.81
C ILE A 367 -13.55 -19.48 -11.97
N ILE A 368 -12.94 -20.12 -10.97
CA ILE A 368 -12.61 -21.55 -11.00
C ILE A 368 -13.86 -22.40 -11.20
N ASN A 369 -14.96 -22.13 -10.49
CA ASN A 369 -16.22 -22.87 -10.67
C ASN A 369 -16.74 -22.76 -12.11
N LYS A 370 -16.67 -21.56 -12.72
CA LYS A 370 -17.05 -21.38 -14.13
C LYS A 370 -16.14 -22.10 -15.11
N ILE A 371 -14.86 -22.19 -14.77
CA ILE A 371 -13.88 -22.95 -15.54
C ILE A 371 -14.22 -24.44 -15.49
N GLU A 372 -14.47 -24.98 -14.30
CA GLU A 372 -14.82 -26.39 -14.07
C GLU A 372 -16.09 -26.79 -14.84
N GLU A 373 -17.15 -25.98 -14.76
CA GLU A 373 -18.41 -26.19 -15.48
C GLU A 373 -18.24 -26.28 -17.01
N ASN A 374 -17.19 -25.67 -17.58
CA ASN A 374 -17.02 -25.48 -19.03
C ASN A 374 -15.64 -25.91 -19.55
N ILE A 375 -14.92 -26.77 -18.83
CA ILE A 375 -13.49 -27.02 -19.01
C ILE A 375 -13.09 -27.41 -20.45
N LYS A 376 -13.90 -28.25 -21.12
CA LYS A 376 -13.62 -28.71 -22.51
C LYS A 376 -13.71 -27.58 -23.53
N GLU A 377 -14.73 -26.73 -23.45
CA GLU A 377 -14.88 -25.60 -24.38
C GLU A 377 -13.84 -24.52 -24.08
N ILE A 378 -13.51 -24.29 -22.80
CA ILE A 378 -12.45 -23.37 -22.41
C ILE A 378 -11.08 -23.82 -22.92
N HIS A 379 -10.77 -25.12 -22.84
CA HIS A 379 -9.53 -25.68 -23.39
C HIS A 379 -9.43 -25.47 -24.91
N LYS A 380 -10.53 -25.68 -25.63
CA LYS A 380 -10.62 -25.42 -27.07
C LYS A 380 -10.37 -23.96 -27.39
N ILE A 381 -11.04 -23.02 -26.71
CA ILE A 381 -10.82 -21.58 -26.86
C ILE A 381 -9.35 -21.23 -26.55
N ALA A 382 -8.80 -21.74 -25.45
CA ALA A 382 -7.41 -21.48 -25.05
C ALA A 382 -6.39 -22.00 -26.06
N SER A 383 -6.72 -23.05 -26.82
CA SER A 383 -5.86 -23.63 -27.85
C SER A 383 -5.71 -22.74 -29.09
N GLU A 384 -6.66 -21.84 -29.33
CA GLU A 384 -6.63 -20.91 -30.47
C GLU A 384 -5.91 -19.59 -30.15
N ILE A 385 -5.78 -19.24 -28.86
CA ILE A 385 -5.26 -17.95 -28.39
C ILE A 385 -3.75 -18.00 -28.16
N LYS A 386 -2.97 -17.10 -28.79
CA LYS A 386 -1.49 -17.10 -28.65
C LYS A 386 -0.94 -16.35 -27.43
N ASN A 387 -1.80 -15.65 -26.69
CA ASN A 387 -1.39 -14.89 -25.52
C ASN A 387 -0.65 -15.78 -24.50
N LYS A 388 0.54 -15.35 -24.05
CA LYS A 388 1.41 -16.18 -23.20
C LYS A 388 0.75 -16.54 -21.88
N LYS A 389 0.02 -15.62 -21.23
CA LYS A 389 -0.65 -15.89 -19.95
C LYS A 389 -1.78 -16.90 -20.12
N VAL A 390 -2.54 -16.79 -21.21
CA VAL A 390 -3.56 -17.79 -21.56
C VAL A 390 -2.93 -19.16 -21.83
N GLN A 391 -1.77 -19.22 -22.49
CA GLN A 391 -1.06 -20.48 -22.70
C GLN A 391 -0.53 -21.10 -21.40
N PHE A 392 -0.09 -20.29 -20.42
CA PHE A 392 0.25 -20.79 -19.09
C PHE A 392 -0.98 -21.30 -18.34
N ALA A 393 -2.08 -20.53 -18.38
CA ALA A 393 -3.36 -20.93 -17.81
C ALA A 393 -3.86 -22.25 -18.38
N LYS A 394 -3.80 -22.43 -19.71
CA LYS A 394 -4.13 -23.67 -20.40
C LYS A 394 -3.36 -24.86 -19.81
N ARG A 395 -2.03 -24.77 -19.71
CA ARG A 395 -1.20 -25.86 -19.15
C ARG A 395 -1.56 -26.19 -17.70
N LYS A 396 -1.90 -25.18 -16.90
CA LYS A 396 -2.36 -25.36 -15.52
C LYS A 396 -3.71 -26.09 -15.49
N LEU A 397 -4.63 -25.76 -16.39
CA LEU A 397 -5.91 -26.45 -16.53
C LEU A 397 -5.76 -27.90 -16.98
N GLU A 398 -4.90 -28.17 -17.96
CA GLU A 398 -4.57 -29.54 -18.41
C GLU A 398 -4.03 -30.40 -17.26
N ASN A 399 -3.25 -29.79 -16.35
CA ASN A 399 -2.71 -30.46 -15.17
C ASN A 399 -3.79 -30.75 -14.10
N ILE A 400 -4.66 -29.78 -13.82
CA ILE A 400 -5.68 -29.88 -12.76
C ILE A 400 -6.84 -30.80 -13.18
N TYR A 401 -7.30 -30.66 -14.44
CA TYR A 401 -8.47 -31.36 -14.98
C TYR A 401 -8.06 -32.44 -15.99
N TYR A 402 -6.95 -33.14 -15.73
CA TYR A 402 -6.39 -34.14 -16.65
C TYR A 402 -7.42 -35.21 -17.03
N ASP A 403 -8.19 -35.74 -16.08
CA ASP A 403 -9.14 -36.82 -16.37
C ASP A 403 -10.23 -36.41 -17.38
N ASP A 404 -10.66 -35.15 -17.34
CA ASP A 404 -11.64 -34.57 -18.27
C ASP A 404 -11.03 -34.22 -19.64
N LEU A 405 -9.72 -33.98 -19.68
CA LEU A 405 -8.99 -33.47 -20.86
C LEU A 405 -8.02 -34.49 -21.49
N LYS A 406 -7.84 -35.69 -20.91
CA LYS A 406 -6.83 -36.68 -21.32
C LYS A 406 -6.88 -37.09 -22.79
N GLU A 407 -8.03 -36.96 -23.45
CA GLU A 407 -8.19 -37.26 -24.87
C GLU A 407 -7.61 -36.17 -25.80
N VAL A 408 -7.36 -34.97 -25.27
CA VAL A 408 -6.90 -33.78 -26.02
C VAL A 408 -5.60 -33.18 -25.49
N VAL A 409 -5.01 -33.78 -24.46
CA VAL A 409 -3.74 -33.35 -23.85
C VAL A 409 -2.56 -34.04 -24.54
N ASP A 410 -1.45 -33.31 -24.70
CA ASP A 410 -0.24 -33.77 -25.42
C ASP A 410 0.65 -34.74 -24.62
N TYR A 411 0.22 -35.20 -23.45
CA TYR A 411 0.96 -36.15 -22.61
C TYR A 411 0.03 -37.21 -22.02
N GLU A 412 0.60 -38.36 -21.70
CA GLU A 412 -0.10 -39.51 -21.14
C GLU A 412 0.53 -39.93 -19.81
N ILE A 413 -0.31 -40.34 -18.86
CA ILE A 413 0.12 -40.86 -17.56
C ILE A 413 0.20 -42.39 -17.64
N PHE A 414 1.36 -42.95 -17.29
CA PHE A 414 1.60 -44.39 -17.32
C PHE A 414 1.77 -44.98 -15.92
N ASP A 415 1.33 -46.22 -15.76
CA ASP A 415 1.48 -46.99 -14.52
C ASP A 415 2.84 -47.71 -14.40
N SER A 416 3.72 -47.61 -15.41
CA SER A 416 5.03 -48.26 -15.41
C SER A 416 6.14 -47.35 -15.91
N ILE A 417 7.32 -47.46 -15.30
CA ILE A 417 8.46 -46.59 -15.60
C ILE A 417 9.06 -46.89 -16.99
N GLU A 418 8.97 -48.15 -17.45
CA GLU A 418 9.42 -48.60 -18.76
C GLU A 418 8.72 -47.84 -19.90
N LYS A 419 7.42 -47.56 -19.76
CA LYS A 419 6.66 -46.81 -20.78
C LYS A 419 7.15 -45.37 -20.90
N TYR A 420 7.48 -44.73 -19.76
CA TYR A 420 8.12 -43.41 -19.78
C TYR A 420 9.50 -43.48 -20.43
N GLU A 421 10.30 -44.50 -20.13
CA GLU A 421 11.60 -44.72 -20.77
C GLU A 421 11.47 -44.95 -22.29
N GLU A 422 10.41 -45.59 -22.78
CA GLU A 422 10.22 -45.77 -24.22
C GLU A 422 9.73 -44.48 -24.93
N THR A 423 8.90 -43.69 -24.24
CA THR A 423 8.16 -42.57 -24.84
C THR A 423 8.90 -41.24 -24.76
N ILE A 424 9.65 -40.99 -23.67
CA ILE A 424 10.36 -39.72 -23.46
C ILE A 424 11.48 -39.56 -24.48
N LYS A 425 11.40 -38.48 -25.25
CA LYS A 425 12.41 -38.08 -26.25
C LYS A 425 12.82 -36.63 -26.02
N LEU A 426 14.12 -36.43 -25.75
CA LEU A 426 14.70 -35.10 -25.57
C LEU A 426 15.34 -34.65 -26.89
N ASN A 427 14.93 -33.49 -27.39
CA ASN A 427 15.57 -32.89 -28.55
C ASN A 427 16.89 -32.18 -28.15
N LYS A 428 17.73 -31.82 -29.12
CA LYS A 428 19.03 -31.17 -28.86
C LYS A 428 18.95 -29.89 -28.01
N LYS A 429 17.86 -29.11 -28.17
CA LYS A 429 17.68 -27.84 -27.44
C LYS A 429 17.35 -28.12 -25.98
N ASP A 430 16.50 -29.10 -25.72
CA ASP A 430 16.12 -29.50 -24.37
C ASP A 430 17.27 -30.20 -23.66
N GLU A 431 18.00 -31.07 -24.34
CA GLU A 431 19.21 -31.72 -23.83
C GLU A 431 20.25 -30.68 -23.34
N LYS A 432 20.39 -29.57 -24.08
CA LYS A 432 21.26 -28.46 -23.69
C LYS A 432 20.80 -27.76 -22.41
N LYS A 433 19.48 -27.63 -22.16
CA LYS A 433 18.97 -26.97 -20.95
C LYS A 433 19.31 -27.78 -19.70
N VAL A 434 19.25 -29.11 -19.79
CA VAL A 434 19.47 -30.06 -18.68
C VAL A 434 20.83 -30.78 -18.77
N SER A 435 21.79 -30.22 -19.50
CA SER A 435 23.11 -30.84 -19.73
C SER A 435 23.96 -30.97 -18.47
N TYR A 436 23.59 -30.27 -17.39
CA TYR A 436 24.24 -30.35 -16.08
C TYR A 436 23.86 -31.62 -15.30
N ILE A 437 22.95 -32.44 -15.84
CA ILE A 437 22.59 -33.75 -15.31
C ILE A 437 23.33 -34.80 -16.15
N GLU A 438 24.53 -35.18 -15.72
CA GLU A 438 25.43 -36.05 -16.49
C GLU A 438 25.32 -37.52 -16.09
N ASN A 439 25.13 -37.79 -14.79
CA ASN A 439 25.02 -39.13 -14.23
C ASN A 439 23.71 -39.30 -13.47
N CYS A 440 23.19 -40.52 -13.38
CA CYS A 440 22.00 -40.86 -12.62
C CYS A 440 22.27 -42.06 -11.72
N ASN A 441 21.90 -41.96 -10.45
CA ASN A 441 21.93 -43.04 -9.47
C ASN A 441 20.56 -43.26 -8.80
N VAL A 442 19.48 -42.75 -9.43
CA VAL A 442 18.11 -42.88 -8.94
C VAL A 442 17.60 -44.27 -9.26
N LEU A 443 17.11 -44.99 -8.26
CA LEU A 443 16.56 -46.33 -8.42
C LEU A 443 15.07 -46.27 -8.77
N ILE A 444 14.58 -47.29 -9.47
CA ILE A 444 13.14 -47.49 -9.60
C ILE A 444 12.55 -47.97 -8.25
N LYS A 445 11.23 -47.89 -8.07
CA LYS A 445 10.55 -48.10 -6.78
C LYS A 445 10.90 -49.39 -6.03
N ASP A 446 11.12 -50.49 -6.75
CA ASP A 446 11.47 -51.79 -6.16
C ASP A 446 12.98 -51.99 -5.91
N LYS A 447 13.79 -50.96 -6.20
CA LYS A 447 15.26 -50.94 -6.05
C LYS A 447 16.00 -51.97 -6.91
N SER A 448 15.38 -52.55 -7.94
CA SER A 448 16.00 -53.57 -8.79
C SER A 448 17.04 -53.02 -9.77
N ARG A 449 16.90 -51.76 -10.21
CA ARG A 449 17.82 -51.09 -11.14
C ARG A 449 17.77 -49.56 -11.04
N ILE A 450 18.74 -48.91 -11.68
CA ILE A 450 18.77 -47.46 -11.91
C ILE A 450 17.82 -47.11 -13.07
N VAL A 451 17.08 -46.01 -12.95
CA VAL A 451 16.22 -45.47 -14.02
C VAL A 451 17.05 -44.81 -15.12
N ASP A 452 16.57 -44.82 -16.36
CA ASP A 452 17.21 -44.08 -17.44
C ASP A 452 17.28 -42.58 -17.12
N ILE A 453 18.48 -42.00 -17.23
CA ILE A 453 18.77 -40.58 -16.96
C ILE A 453 17.85 -39.62 -17.72
N LYS A 454 17.35 -40.03 -18.90
CA LYS A 454 16.44 -39.19 -19.69
C LYS A 454 15.13 -38.90 -18.96
N VAL A 455 14.65 -39.81 -18.10
CA VAL A 455 13.45 -39.61 -17.27
C VAL A 455 13.71 -38.50 -16.26
N ILE A 456 14.87 -38.54 -15.59
CA ILE A 456 15.26 -37.49 -14.65
C ILE A 456 15.44 -36.13 -15.35
N LYS A 457 16.09 -36.12 -16.52
CA LYS A 457 16.21 -34.92 -17.35
C LYS A 457 14.86 -34.34 -17.74
N TYR A 458 13.88 -35.19 -18.06
CA TYR A 458 12.52 -34.79 -18.39
C TYR A 458 11.80 -34.13 -17.20
N ILE A 459 11.92 -34.70 -15.99
CA ILE A 459 11.38 -34.08 -14.76
C ILE A 459 11.87 -32.64 -14.59
N TYR A 460 13.19 -32.42 -14.68
CA TYR A 460 13.78 -31.10 -14.52
C TYR A 460 13.40 -30.16 -15.66
N LEU A 461 13.29 -30.66 -16.89
CA LEU A 461 12.87 -29.89 -18.05
C LEU A 461 11.44 -29.36 -17.88
N LYS A 462 10.50 -30.19 -17.41
CA LYS A 462 9.11 -29.77 -17.19
C LYS A 462 8.99 -28.65 -16.16
N TYR A 463 9.75 -28.73 -15.07
CA TYR A 463 9.79 -27.64 -14.10
C TYR A 463 10.49 -26.37 -14.63
N LEU A 464 11.48 -26.50 -15.52
CA LEU A 464 12.06 -25.34 -16.23
C LEU A 464 11.04 -24.62 -17.11
N GLU A 465 10.05 -25.34 -17.66
CA GLU A 465 9.03 -24.77 -18.55
C GLU A 465 7.98 -23.92 -17.81
N LEU A 466 7.76 -24.19 -16.52
CA LEU A 466 6.85 -23.43 -15.65
C LEU A 466 7.37 -22.02 -15.32
N LYS A 467 8.69 -21.79 -15.45
CA LYS A 467 9.35 -20.53 -15.07
C LYS A 467 9.07 -20.13 -13.61
N ARG A 468 8.13 -19.21 -13.39
CA ARG A 468 7.77 -18.64 -12.07
C ARG A 468 6.38 -19.08 -11.60
N ASP A 469 5.60 -19.78 -12.42
CA ASP A 469 4.31 -20.38 -12.04
C ASP A 469 4.53 -21.81 -11.53
N ILE A 470 5.13 -21.94 -10.35
CA ILE A 470 5.51 -23.24 -9.80
C ILE A 470 4.28 -23.90 -9.13
N TYR A 471 4.02 -25.16 -9.48
CA TYR A 471 3.01 -26.03 -8.87
C TYR A 471 3.38 -27.50 -9.12
N TYR A 472 2.76 -28.43 -8.37
CA TYR A 472 2.94 -29.87 -8.60
C TYR A 472 2.36 -30.29 -9.96
N LEU A 473 3.15 -31.03 -10.73
CA LEU A 473 2.75 -31.52 -12.05
C LEU A 473 2.28 -32.96 -11.91
N LEU A 474 1.03 -33.24 -12.26
CA LEU A 474 0.40 -34.54 -12.12
C LEU A 474 1.18 -35.65 -12.86
N GLU A 475 1.67 -35.34 -14.06
CA GLU A 475 2.54 -36.24 -14.85
C GLU A 475 3.87 -36.52 -14.14
N ILE A 476 4.43 -35.54 -13.43
CA ILE A 476 5.70 -35.72 -12.72
C ILE A 476 5.50 -36.46 -11.40
N ASP A 477 4.40 -36.20 -10.70
CA ASP A 477 4.02 -36.93 -9.50
C ASP A 477 3.83 -38.43 -9.80
N SER A 478 3.22 -38.78 -10.93
CA SER A 478 3.10 -40.18 -11.35
C SER A 478 4.46 -40.83 -11.62
N ILE A 479 5.37 -40.14 -12.32
CA ILE A 479 6.74 -40.62 -12.57
C ILE A 479 7.48 -40.83 -11.25
N ILE A 480 7.49 -39.84 -10.35
CA ILE A 480 8.20 -39.93 -9.07
C ILE A 480 7.61 -41.03 -8.20
N GLY A 481 6.30 -41.27 -8.26
CA GLY A 481 5.63 -42.39 -7.58
C GLY A 481 6.09 -43.79 -8.03
N LEU A 482 6.78 -43.89 -9.17
CA LEU A 482 7.40 -45.10 -9.73
C LEU A 482 8.92 -45.19 -9.46
N LEU A 483 9.50 -44.19 -8.80
CA LEU A 483 10.90 -44.17 -8.39
C LEU A 483 11.06 -44.51 -6.90
N ASP A 484 12.26 -44.91 -6.50
CA ASP A 484 12.61 -44.99 -5.09
C ASP A 484 12.83 -43.58 -4.54
N ARG A 485 12.04 -43.22 -3.53
CA ARG A 485 11.99 -41.85 -2.99
C ARG A 485 13.32 -41.41 -2.39
N GLU A 486 14.01 -42.29 -1.67
CA GLU A 486 15.26 -41.95 -0.96
C GLU A 486 16.39 -41.62 -1.95
N SER A 487 16.59 -42.48 -2.95
CA SER A 487 17.57 -42.24 -4.00
C SER A 487 17.23 -41.00 -4.84
N PHE A 488 15.96 -40.77 -5.16
CA PHE A 488 15.53 -39.56 -5.88
C PHE A 488 15.82 -38.27 -5.10
N LEU A 489 15.46 -38.22 -3.80
CA LEU A 489 15.69 -37.02 -2.99
C LEU A 489 17.17 -36.75 -2.76
N THR A 490 17.97 -37.80 -2.55
CA THR A 490 19.43 -37.68 -2.44
C THR A 490 20.03 -37.11 -3.72
N PHE A 491 19.57 -37.62 -4.87
CA PHE A 491 19.98 -37.10 -6.17
C PHE A 491 19.58 -35.63 -6.35
N ALA A 492 18.33 -35.28 -6.05
CA ALA A 492 17.83 -33.91 -6.19
C ALA A 492 18.60 -32.90 -5.33
N LYS A 493 18.91 -33.30 -4.08
CA LYS A 493 19.76 -32.55 -3.15
C LYS A 493 21.15 -32.29 -3.75
N ASN A 494 21.82 -33.34 -4.24
CA ASN A 494 23.17 -33.23 -4.77
C ASN A 494 23.22 -32.32 -6.01
N ILE A 495 22.28 -32.50 -6.95
CA ILE A 495 22.18 -31.62 -8.13
C ILE A 495 21.96 -30.16 -7.73
N TYR A 496 21.14 -29.89 -6.72
CA TYR A 496 20.96 -28.52 -6.22
C TYR A 496 22.24 -27.96 -5.60
N ILE A 497 22.91 -28.72 -4.72
CA ILE A 497 24.14 -28.26 -4.04
C ILE A 497 25.29 -28.04 -5.03
N GLU A 498 25.42 -28.90 -6.04
CA GLU A 498 26.49 -28.82 -7.02
C GLU A 498 26.28 -27.67 -8.03
N THR A 499 25.03 -27.44 -8.44
CA THR A 499 24.75 -26.54 -9.57
C THR A 499 24.12 -25.22 -9.16
N TYR A 500 23.38 -25.20 -8.05
CA TYR A 500 22.54 -24.10 -7.58
C TYR A 500 21.58 -23.54 -8.62
N LYS A 501 21.13 -24.36 -9.58
CA LYS A 501 20.20 -23.94 -10.62
C LYS A 501 18.77 -23.86 -10.09
N GLU A 502 17.99 -22.92 -10.60
CA GLU A 502 16.59 -22.69 -10.19
C GLU A 502 15.76 -23.97 -10.29
N ALA A 503 15.76 -24.68 -11.42
CA ALA A 503 14.99 -25.93 -11.53
C ALA A 503 15.43 -27.03 -10.56
N ALA A 504 16.70 -27.07 -10.18
CA ALA A 504 17.15 -27.98 -9.14
C ALA A 504 16.59 -27.59 -7.77
N ALA A 505 16.56 -26.29 -7.48
CA ALA A 505 15.91 -25.75 -6.28
C ALA A 505 14.40 -26.02 -6.28
N VAL A 506 13.72 -25.90 -7.43
CA VAL A 506 12.28 -26.21 -7.55
C VAL A 506 12.01 -27.68 -7.28
N VAL A 507 12.69 -28.60 -7.99
CA VAL A 507 12.49 -30.04 -7.81
C VAL A 507 12.83 -30.44 -6.37
N TYR A 508 13.99 -30.02 -5.85
CA TYR A 508 14.37 -30.37 -4.48
C TYR A 508 13.42 -29.74 -3.45
N GLY A 509 13.03 -28.48 -3.63
CA GLY A 509 12.12 -27.76 -2.74
C GLY A 509 10.73 -28.36 -2.67
N LEU A 510 10.14 -28.75 -3.81
CA LEU A 510 8.81 -29.36 -3.87
C LEU A 510 8.75 -30.75 -3.24
N TYR A 511 9.79 -31.58 -3.43
CA TYR A 511 9.73 -33.00 -3.03
C TYR A 511 10.54 -33.34 -1.76
N GLY A 512 11.55 -32.53 -1.42
CA GLY A 512 12.50 -32.79 -0.33
C GLY A 512 12.07 -32.30 1.05
N GLY A 513 10.89 -31.68 1.16
CA GLY A 513 10.33 -31.23 2.44
C GLY A 513 11.20 -30.21 3.18
N ASP A 514 11.13 -30.21 4.51
CA ASP A 514 11.75 -29.17 5.34
C ASP A 514 13.28 -29.11 5.25
N GLU A 515 13.95 -30.24 4.97
CA GLU A 515 15.40 -30.26 4.75
C GLU A 515 15.76 -29.49 3.48
N ALA A 516 15.00 -29.67 2.40
CA ALA A 516 15.21 -28.93 1.17
C ALA A 516 14.99 -27.44 1.36
N LEU A 517 13.90 -27.05 2.05
CA LEU A 517 13.62 -25.65 2.37
C LEU A 517 14.76 -25.01 3.18
N ARG A 518 15.31 -25.73 4.17
CA ARG A 518 16.47 -25.30 4.96
C ARG A 518 17.69 -25.02 4.09
N GLU A 519 18.06 -25.97 3.22
CA GLU A 519 19.24 -25.84 2.38
C GLU A 519 19.07 -24.76 1.31
N ILE A 520 17.87 -24.61 0.73
CA ILE A 520 17.60 -23.57 -0.26
C ILE A 520 17.64 -22.19 0.40
N TYR A 521 17.03 -22.04 1.59
CA TYR A 521 16.98 -20.77 2.31
C TYR A 521 18.36 -20.20 2.65
N LYS A 522 19.34 -21.06 2.99
CA LYS A 522 20.73 -20.63 3.27
C LYS A 522 21.30 -19.74 2.15
N LYS A 523 20.88 -19.97 0.90
CA LYS A 523 21.33 -19.22 -0.27
C LYS A 523 20.32 -18.17 -0.76
N GLU A 524 19.03 -18.48 -0.74
CA GLU A 524 17.96 -17.69 -1.36
C GLU A 524 17.13 -16.83 -0.38
N LYS A 525 17.61 -16.62 0.86
CA LYS A 525 16.86 -15.97 1.96
C LYS A 525 16.16 -14.64 1.64
N ASP A 526 16.66 -13.86 0.68
CA ASP A 526 16.16 -12.52 0.33
C ASP A 526 15.63 -12.45 -1.12
N SER A 527 15.09 -13.57 -1.62
CA SER A 527 14.65 -13.74 -3.02
C SER A 527 13.14 -13.99 -3.13
N ASN A 528 12.46 -13.28 -4.03
CA ASN A 528 11.06 -13.57 -4.39
C ASN A 528 10.90 -15.00 -4.93
N PHE A 529 11.96 -15.58 -5.54
CA PHE A 529 11.92 -16.96 -6.01
C PHE A 529 11.67 -17.98 -4.89
N PHE A 530 12.28 -17.76 -3.72
CA PHE A 530 12.08 -18.65 -2.59
C PHE A 530 10.64 -18.57 -2.03
N LEU A 531 10.03 -17.38 -2.05
CA LEU A 531 8.61 -17.23 -1.72
C LEU A 531 7.71 -18.02 -2.66
N ILE A 532 8.05 -18.12 -3.95
CA ILE A 532 7.29 -18.94 -4.90
C ILE A 532 7.40 -20.42 -4.54
N ILE A 533 8.59 -20.92 -4.18
CA ILE A 533 8.75 -22.31 -3.71
C ILE A 533 7.95 -22.52 -2.42
N LEU A 534 8.10 -21.65 -1.42
CA LEU A 534 7.30 -21.72 -0.19
C LEU A 534 5.80 -21.70 -0.47
N SER A 535 5.38 -20.91 -1.46
CA SER A 535 3.97 -20.84 -1.84
C SER A 535 3.41 -22.13 -2.45
N SER A 536 4.29 -22.99 -2.94
CA SER A 536 3.93 -24.29 -3.51
C SER A 536 3.98 -25.41 -2.46
N VAL A 537 4.73 -25.23 -1.37
CA VAL A 537 4.97 -26.24 -0.31
C VAL A 537 4.33 -25.82 1.03
N LYS A 538 3.25 -25.01 0.99
CA LYS A 538 2.61 -24.33 2.14
C LYS A 538 2.08 -25.23 3.27
N THR A 539 2.28 -26.54 3.17
CA THR A 539 1.63 -27.55 4.00
C THR A 539 2.43 -27.97 5.22
N THR A 540 3.68 -27.49 5.41
CA THR A 540 4.50 -27.84 6.58
C THR A 540 4.62 -26.69 7.58
N GLU A 541 4.61 -27.02 8.87
CA GLU A 541 4.82 -26.08 9.98
C GLU A 541 6.11 -25.25 9.80
N TYR A 542 7.17 -25.90 9.30
CA TYR A 542 8.44 -25.26 9.01
C TYR A 542 8.36 -24.24 7.85
N SER A 543 7.60 -24.53 6.79
CA SER A 543 7.41 -23.60 5.66
C SER A 543 6.73 -22.30 6.10
N ILE A 544 5.71 -22.39 6.97
CA ILE A 544 4.98 -21.25 7.51
C ILE A 544 5.88 -20.45 8.45
N LYS A 545 6.64 -21.12 9.33
CA LYS A 545 7.65 -20.49 10.19
C LYS A 545 8.67 -19.70 9.38
N LEU A 546 9.15 -20.27 8.28
CA LEU A 546 10.15 -19.63 7.43
C LEU A 546 9.60 -18.43 6.67
N LEU A 547 8.35 -18.53 6.20
CA LEU A 547 7.63 -17.42 5.59
C LEU A 547 7.46 -16.25 6.57
N TYR A 548 7.10 -16.56 7.81
CA TYR A 548 6.98 -15.57 8.88
C TYR A 548 8.34 -14.93 9.24
N ASP A 549 9.41 -15.72 9.26
CA ASP A 549 10.77 -15.21 9.41
C ASP A 549 11.15 -14.23 8.30
N ILE A 550 10.79 -14.51 7.04
CA ILE A 550 11.01 -13.59 5.92
C ILE A 550 10.23 -12.29 6.12
N TYR A 551 8.92 -12.39 6.38
CA TYR A 551 8.06 -11.23 6.65
C TYR A 551 8.61 -10.34 7.79
N SER A 552 9.02 -10.95 8.90
CA SER A 552 9.43 -10.21 10.09
C SER A 552 10.86 -9.65 10.03
N LYS A 553 11.79 -10.34 9.35
CA LYS A 553 13.23 -10.00 9.38
C LYS A 553 13.72 -9.26 8.14
N THR A 554 13.05 -9.41 6.99
CA THR A 554 13.56 -8.80 5.76
C THR A 554 13.48 -7.28 5.81
N LYS A 555 14.50 -6.61 5.24
CA LYS A 555 14.52 -5.15 5.06
C LYS A 555 13.92 -4.70 3.73
N LYS A 556 13.69 -5.62 2.80
CA LYS A 556 13.11 -5.32 1.48
C LYS A 556 11.60 -5.20 1.62
N SER A 557 11.04 -4.01 1.36
CA SER A 557 9.60 -3.75 1.49
C SER A 557 8.75 -4.65 0.60
N GLU A 558 9.14 -4.80 -0.67
CA GLU A 558 8.42 -5.66 -1.63
C GLU A 558 8.38 -7.13 -1.20
N LEU A 559 9.53 -7.68 -0.77
CA LEU A 559 9.59 -9.07 -0.29
C LEU A 559 8.75 -9.26 0.99
N ARG A 560 8.75 -8.26 1.87
CA ARG A 560 7.93 -8.26 3.08
C ARG A 560 6.44 -8.28 2.74
N GLU A 561 6.03 -7.46 1.79
CA GLU A 561 4.64 -7.37 1.33
C GLU A 561 4.19 -8.66 0.66
N ASN A 562 5.01 -9.23 -0.22
CA ASN A 562 4.74 -10.53 -0.84
C ASN A 562 4.61 -11.65 0.20
N ALA A 563 5.50 -11.68 1.21
CA ALA A 563 5.42 -12.63 2.31
C ALA A 563 4.16 -12.43 3.16
N PHE A 564 3.79 -11.17 3.46
CA PHE A 564 2.57 -10.84 4.18
C PHE A 564 1.30 -11.29 3.44
N ASN A 565 1.22 -11.01 2.14
CA ASN A 565 0.10 -11.45 1.30
C ASN A 565 -0.04 -12.98 1.30
N LEU A 566 1.09 -13.69 1.29
CA LEU A 566 1.11 -15.15 1.37
C LEU A 566 0.64 -15.66 2.74
N ILE A 567 1.08 -15.03 3.83
CA ILE A 567 0.63 -15.33 5.20
C ILE A 567 -0.88 -15.12 5.33
N ASN A 568 -1.40 -13.99 4.82
CA ASN A 568 -2.83 -13.69 4.84
C ASN A 568 -3.65 -14.74 4.09
N LYS A 569 -3.11 -15.24 2.98
CA LYS A 569 -3.75 -16.34 2.24
C LYS A 569 -3.77 -17.62 3.05
N ILE A 570 -2.63 -18.03 3.63
CA ILE A 570 -2.53 -19.26 4.45
C ILE A 570 -3.42 -19.16 5.69
N SER A 571 -3.43 -18.01 6.37
CA SER A 571 -4.30 -17.69 7.51
C SER A 571 -5.77 -18.00 7.21
N LYS A 572 -6.28 -17.53 6.06
CA LYS A 572 -7.66 -17.79 5.62
C LYS A 572 -7.92 -19.28 5.32
N GLU A 573 -6.92 -20.01 4.82
CA GLU A 573 -7.05 -21.44 4.50
C GLU A 573 -7.08 -22.32 5.77
N ILE A 574 -6.28 -21.98 6.79
CA ILE A 574 -6.19 -22.77 8.04
C ILE A 574 -7.15 -22.29 9.14
N GLY A 575 -7.86 -21.17 8.93
CA GLY A 575 -8.83 -20.62 9.87
C GLY A 575 -8.20 -20.02 11.14
N LEU A 576 -6.93 -19.60 11.09
CA LEU A 576 -6.26 -18.87 12.17
C LEU A 576 -6.04 -17.43 11.73
N ASP A 577 -6.23 -16.47 12.63
CA ASP A 577 -5.93 -15.08 12.34
C ASP A 577 -4.40 -14.83 12.27
N ILE A 578 -4.00 -13.67 11.74
CA ILE A 578 -2.58 -13.35 11.54
C ILE A 578 -1.85 -13.20 12.89
N ASP A 579 -2.54 -12.66 13.90
CA ASP A 579 -1.96 -12.47 15.23
C ASP A 579 -1.75 -13.85 15.92
N ASP A 580 -2.65 -14.82 15.73
CA ASP A 580 -2.58 -16.21 16.19
C ASP A 580 -1.42 -16.95 15.52
N LEU A 581 -1.27 -16.80 14.20
CA LEU A 581 -0.13 -17.31 13.46
C LEU A 581 1.19 -16.77 14.00
N GLU A 582 1.23 -15.48 14.31
CA GLU A 582 2.41 -14.83 14.85
C GLU A 582 2.78 -15.35 16.25
N LEU A 583 1.79 -15.63 17.10
CA LEU A 583 2.00 -16.26 18.40
C LEU A 583 2.52 -17.69 18.24
N LYS A 584 1.83 -18.49 17.40
CA LYS A 584 2.14 -19.91 17.16
C LYS A 584 3.54 -20.11 16.58
N PHE A 585 3.92 -19.32 15.59
CA PHE A 585 5.21 -19.43 14.90
C PHE A 585 6.29 -18.50 15.45
N SER A 586 6.07 -17.92 16.63
CA SER A 586 7.04 -17.06 17.31
C SER A 586 8.36 -17.79 17.52
N SER A 587 9.47 -17.12 17.18
CA SER A 587 10.80 -17.72 17.30
C SER A 587 11.18 -17.93 18.76
N ASN A 588 11.41 -19.18 19.16
CA ASN A 588 12.05 -19.55 20.43
C ASN A 588 13.58 -19.37 20.42
N LEU A 589 14.16 -18.84 19.33
CA LEU A 589 15.60 -18.61 19.14
C LEU A 589 16.48 -19.86 19.37
N GLY A 590 15.90 -21.06 19.22
CA GLY A 590 16.58 -22.34 19.39
C GLY A 590 16.71 -22.80 20.85
N PHE A 591 16.02 -22.16 21.80
CA PHE A 591 15.87 -22.68 23.16
C PHE A 591 14.83 -23.81 23.19
N ASP A 592 15.14 -24.89 23.91
CA ASP A 592 14.18 -25.96 24.22
C ASP A 592 13.13 -25.48 25.23
N SER A 593 12.17 -26.34 25.57
CA SER A 593 11.08 -26.03 26.52
C SER A 593 11.57 -25.71 27.94
N ARG A 594 12.81 -26.08 28.30
CA ARG A 594 13.43 -25.74 29.59
C ARG A 594 14.16 -24.40 29.56
N GLY A 595 14.14 -23.71 28.41
CA GLY A 595 14.90 -22.47 28.22
C GLY A 595 16.40 -22.72 28.06
N GLU A 596 16.80 -23.92 27.62
CA GLU A 596 18.20 -24.26 27.37
C GLU A 596 18.50 -24.31 25.87
N LYS A 597 19.67 -23.79 25.46
CA LYS A 597 20.18 -23.94 24.09
C LYS A 597 21.61 -24.41 24.11
N ILE A 598 21.88 -25.58 23.56
CA ILE A 598 23.25 -26.11 23.41
C ILE A 598 23.98 -25.29 22.36
N ILE A 599 25.18 -24.80 22.69
CA ILE A 599 26.07 -24.10 21.75
C ILE A 599 27.09 -25.10 21.20
N ASN A 600 27.71 -25.88 22.10
CA ASN A 600 28.63 -26.97 21.76
C ASN A 600 28.69 -27.99 22.92
N ASP A 601 29.57 -28.98 22.83
CA ASP A 601 29.71 -30.05 23.83
C ASP A 601 30.01 -29.56 25.26
N ASN A 602 30.56 -28.36 25.42
CA ASN A 602 30.99 -27.81 26.71
C ASN A 602 30.05 -26.74 27.27
N TYR A 603 29.26 -26.08 26.42
CA TYR A 603 28.52 -24.87 26.81
C TYR A 603 27.08 -24.83 26.31
N LYS A 604 26.19 -24.33 27.17
CA LYS A 604 24.80 -24.01 26.84
C LYS A 604 24.44 -22.59 27.26
N LEU A 605 23.39 -22.04 26.65
CA LEU A 605 22.72 -20.83 27.09
C LEU A 605 21.52 -21.18 27.96
N ILE A 606 21.27 -20.36 28.98
CA ILE A 606 20.09 -20.43 29.84
C ILE A 606 19.32 -19.12 29.70
N LEU A 607 18.03 -19.22 29.37
CA LEU A 607 17.08 -18.11 29.36
C LEU A 607 16.46 -17.94 30.76
N ASN A 608 16.80 -16.83 31.42
CA ASN A 608 16.33 -16.53 32.77
C ASN A 608 14.91 -15.96 32.79
N ALA A 609 14.34 -15.85 34.00
CA ALA A 609 12.99 -15.30 34.22
C ALA A 609 12.83 -13.84 33.76
N ASP A 610 13.90 -13.04 33.82
CA ASP A 610 13.95 -11.65 33.36
C ASP A 610 14.28 -11.53 31.85
N TYR A 611 14.22 -12.63 31.11
CA TYR A 611 14.63 -12.76 29.70
C TYR A 611 16.12 -12.52 29.45
N SER A 612 16.95 -12.38 30.48
CA SER A 612 18.41 -12.35 30.31
C SER A 612 18.93 -13.72 29.89
N VAL A 613 20.05 -13.73 29.15
CA VAL A 613 20.67 -14.96 28.66
C VAL A 613 22.07 -15.10 29.22
N ASN A 614 22.28 -16.16 29.99
CA ASN A 614 23.55 -16.47 30.62
C ASN A 614 24.20 -17.69 29.99
N ILE A 615 25.53 -17.75 30.06
CA ILE A 615 26.32 -18.86 29.52
C ILE A 615 26.58 -19.83 30.67
N PHE A 616 26.36 -21.12 30.44
CA PHE A 616 26.55 -22.16 31.44
C PHE A 616 27.60 -23.17 30.96
N ASP A 617 28.61 -23.40 31.80
CA ASP A 617 29.61 -24.45 31.63
C ASP A 617 29.03 -25.79 32.08
N ILE A 618 28.80 -26.68 31.11
CA ILE A 618 28.17 -27.99 31.34
C ILE A 618 29.08 -28.87 32.21
N LYS A 619 30.40 -28.81 31.99
CA LYS A 619 31.37 -29.69 32.65
C LYS A 619 31.60 -29.30 34.10
N ASN A 620 31.69 -28.00 34.37
CA ASN A 620 31.94 -27.47 35.72
C ASN A 620 30.66 -27.13 36.48
N ASN A 621 29.49 -27.37 35.88
CA ASN A 621 28.16 -27.10 36.43
C ASN A 621 28.04 -25.68 37.00
N LYS A 622 28.48 -24.68 36.22
CA LYS A 622 28.60 -23.29 36.70
C LYS A 622 28.25 -22.27 35.63
N GLU A 623 27.57 -21.21 36.05
CA GLU A 623 27.29 -20.04 35.23
C GLU A 623 28.51 -19.12 35.05
N LEU A 624 28.70 -18.61 33.83
CA LEU A 624 29.83 -17.79 33.44
C LEU A 624 29.43 -16.33 33.23
N LYS A 625 30.20 -15.42 33.84
CA LYS A 625 30.00 -13.97 33.73
C LYS A 625 30.64 -13.36 32.47
N ALA A 626 31.53 -14.08 31.81
CA ALA A 626 32.23 -13.63 30.61
C ALA A 626 32.19 -14.73 29.54
N VAL A 627 32.25 -14.32 28.27
CA VAL A 627 32.30 -15.24 27.14
C VAL A 627 33.62 -16.05 27.21
N PRO A 628 33.58 -17.38 27.14
CA PRO A 628 34.77 -18.23 27.15
C PRO A 628 35.74 -17.89 26.01
N ARG A 629 37.04 -18.11 26.24
CA ARG A 629 38.10 -17.76 25.26
C ARG A 629 38.15 -18.70 24.06
N ASP A 630 37.63 -19.92 24.21
CA ASP A 630 37.61 -20.99 23.24
C ASP A 630 36.41 -20.95 22.28
N PHE A 631 35.50 -19.97 22.43
CA PHE A 631 34.41 -19.78 21.47
C PHE A 631 34.95 -19.33 20.11
N THR A 632 34.47 -19.97 19.05
CA THR A 632 34.62 -19.56 17.67
C THR A 632 33.92 -18.22 17.41
N GLU A 633 34.31 -17.51 16.35
CA GLU A 633 33.65 -16.25 15.97
C GLU A 633 32.16 -16.46 15.65
N THR A 634 31.80 -17.58 15.01
CA THR A 634 30.41 -17.95 14.72
C THR A 634 29.56 -18.07 15.99
N GLU A 635 30.07 -18.73 17.04
CA GLU A 635 29.36 -18.89 18.32
C GLU A 635 29.19 -17.54 19.04
N LYS A 636 30.22 -16.67 19.00
CA LYS A 636 30.12 -15.31 19.55
C LYS A 636 29.07 -14.47 18.83
N GLU A 637 29.01 -14.57 17.50
CA GLU A 637 28.02 -13.88 16.67
C GLU A 637 26.60 -14.38 16.96
N GLU A 638 26.40 -15.69 17.10
CA GLU A 638 25.09 -16.28 17.44
C GLU A 638 24.59 -15.77 18.80
N ILE A 639 25.43 -15.76 19.82
CA ILE A 639 25.06 -15.28 21.16
C ILE A 639 24.72 -13.79 21.14
N LYS A 640 25.53 -12.99 20.43
CA LYS A 640 25.29 -11.56 20.24
C LYS A 640 23.97 -11.31 19.52
N TYR A 641 23.64 -12.13 18.53
CA TYR A 641 22.37 -12.09 17.82
C TYR A 641 21.20 -12.40 18.76
N ILE A 642 21.25 -13.53 19.48
CA ILE A 642 20.20 -13.95 20.42
C ILE A 642 19.91 -12.88 21.47
N LYS A 643 20.96 -12.36 22.14
CA LYS A 643 20.81 -11.31 23.17
C LYS A 643 20.19 -10.02 22.62
N LYS A 644 20.43 -9.72 21.33
CA LYS A 644 19.87 -8.53 20.66
C LYS A 644 18.43 -8.74 20.18
N GLU A 645 18.08 -9.96 19.79
CA GLU A 645 16.75 -10.26 19.23
C GLU A 645 15.69 -10.51 20.30
N ILE A 646 16.04 -11.09 21.45
CA ILE A 646 15.08 -11.36 22.54
C ILE A 646 14.24 -10.12 22.88
N PRO A 647 14.81 -8.94 23.21
CA PRO A 647 14.00 -7.77 23.58
C PRO A 647 13.02 -7.33 22.48
N LYS A 648 13.38 -7.53 21.21
CA LYS A 648 12.51 -7.20 20.07
C LYS A 648 11.34 -8.17 19.96
N VAL A 649 11.63 -9.48 20.12
CA VAL A 649 10.63 -10.54 20.12
C VAL A 649 9.64 -10.30 21.27
N ILE A 650 10.13 -10.04 22.49
CA ILE A 650 9.28 -9.73 23.66
C ILE A 650 8.39 -8.52 23.39
N LYS A 651 8.96 -7.41 22.90
CA LYS A 651 8.20 -6.20 22.60
C LYS A 651 7.07 -6.48 21.60
N LYS A 652 7.34 -7.25 20.57
CA LYS A 652 6.37 -7.60 19.52
C LYS A 652 5.25 -8.50 20.06
N LEU A 653 5.60 -9.58 20.76
CA LEU A 653 4.62 -10.48 21.38
C LEU A 653 3.76 -9.79 22.44
N SER A 654 4.35 -8.87 23.21
CA SER A 654 3.62 -8.06 24.19
C SER A 654 2.52 -7.21 23.54
N ILE A 655 2.77 -6.66 22.35
CA ILE A 655 1.76 -5.89 21.60
C ILE A 655 0.61 -6.79 21.17
N ASN A 656 0.88 -8.00 20.67
CA ASN A 656 -0.18 -8.94 20.27
C ASN A 656 -1.00 -9.42 21.46
N LEU A 657 -0.36 -9.75 22.58
CA LEU A 657 -1.07 -10.11 23.80
C LEU A 657 -1.90 -8.94 24.34
N THR A 658 -1.45 -7.70 24.13
CA THR A 658 -2.25 -6.51 24.45
C THR A 658 -3.49 -6.42 23.56
N LYS A 659 -3.41 -6.77 22.26
CA LYS A 659 -4.60 -6.89 21.40
C LYS A 659 -5.54 -8.01 21.87
N LEU A 660 -5.01 -9.16 22.30
CA LEU A 660 -5.81 -10.25 22.88
C LEU A 660 -6.50 -9.87 24.20
N LEU A 661 -6.02 -8.86 24.93
CA LEU A 661 -6.78 -8.31 26.05
C LEU A 661 -8.03 -7.56 25.59
N MET A 662 -8.07 -7.05 24.36
CA MET A 662 -9.16 -6.21 23.85
C MET A 662 -10.41 -7.01 23.43
N TYR A 663 -10.30 -8.32 23.19
CA TYR A 663 -11.43 -9.18 22.81
C TYR A 663 -11.31 -10.58 23.40
N GLU A 664 -12.44 -11.26 23.61
CA GLU A 664 -12.49 -12.57 24.27
C GLU A 664 -12.14 -13.72 23.31
N LYS A 665 -10.86 -13.82 22.89
CA LYS A 665 -10.38 -14.97 22.12
C LYS A 665 -10.17 -16.18 23.04
N LYS A 666 -10.81 -17.29 22.70
CA LYS A 666 -10.67 -18.58 23.39
C LYS A 666 -9.86 -19.54 22.54
N TYR A 667 -8.89 -20.21 23.16
CA TYR A 667 -8.07 -21.25 22.57
C TYR A 667 -8.40 -22.58 23.24
N ASN A 668 -8.37 -23.69 22.49
CA ASN A 668 -8.36 -25.00 23.11
C ASN A 668 -7.04 -25.23 23.89
N TYR A 669 -7.05 -26.14 24.85
CA TYR A 669 -5.86 -26.42 25.67
C TYR A 669 -4.65 -26.84 24.82
N SER A 670 -4.85 -27.61 23.74
CA SER A 670 -3.74 -28.03 22.86
C SER A 670 -3.00 -26.83 22.26
N PHE A 671 -3.71 -25.83 21.75
CA PHE A 671 -3.12 -24.60 21.22
C PHE A 671 -2.45 -23.80 22.33
N PHE A 672 -3.13 -23.66 23.48
CA PHE A 672 -2.56 -22.94 24.62
C PHE A 672 -1.24 -23.57 25.08
N LYS A 673 -1.20 -24.89 25.21
CA LYS A 673 -0.01 -25.64 25.61
C LYS A 673 1.12 -25.46 24.59
N GLU A 674 0.85 -25.67 23.31
CA GLU A 674 1.84 -25.53 22.23
C GLU A 674 2.45 -24.11 22.21
N VAL A 675 1.59 -23.09 22.25
CA VAL A 675 2.01 -21.69 22.07
C VAL A 675 2.57 -21.08 23.33
N PHE A 676 1.91 -21.29 24.48
CA PHE A 676 2.21 -20.61 25.73
C PHE A 676 3.05 -21.43 26.69
N ILE A 677 3.03 -22.76 26.63
CA ILE A 677 3.76 -23.59 27.59
C ILE A 677 5.04 -24.16 26.97
N ASP A 678 4.93 -24.79 25.80
CA ASP A 678 6.05 -25.50 25.16
C ASP A 678 7.08 -24.54 24.53
N ASN A 679 6.66 -23.33 24.15
CA ASN A 679 7.55 -22.28 23.66
C ASN A 679 8.21 -21.53 24.84
N SER A 680 9.52 -21.67 24.99
CA SER A 680 10.28 -21.13 26.13
C SER A 680 10.23 -19.61 26.33
N ILE A 681 9.97 -18.84 25.27
CA ILE A 681 9.78 -17.38 25.39
C ILE A 681 8.35 -17.08 25.85
N MET A 682 7.35 -17.69 25.21
CA MET A 682 5.93 -17.51 25.57
C MET A 682 5.59 -18.06 26.95
N ASN A 683 6.32 -19.09 27.42
CA ASN A 683 6.22 -19.65 28.76
C ASN A 683 6.33 -18.60 29.87
N LYS A 684 7.20 -17.59 29.67
CA LYS A 684 7.35 -16.47 30.60
C LYS A 684 6.18 -15.49 30.57
N PHE A 685 5.51 -15.34 29.43
CA PHE A 685 4.22 -14.64 29.37
C PHE A 685 3.14 -15.45 30.10
N ALA A 686 3.08 -16.76 29.86
CA ALA A 686 2.11 -17.64 30.51
C ALA A 686 2.22 -17.59 32.04
N SER A 687 3.45 -17.54 32.58
CA SER A 687 3.69 -17.52 34.01
C SER A 687 3.49 -16.16 34.69
N SER A 688 3.56 -15.05 33.94
CA SER A 688 3.39 -13.69 34.46
C SER A 688 1.99 -13.10 34.23
N LEU A 689 1.15 -13.79 33.46
CA LEU A 689 -0.21 -13.37 33.12
C LEU A 689 -1.26 -14.31 33.72
N ILE A 690 -2.46 -13.77 33.90
CA ILE A 690 -3.62 -14.49 34.41
C ILE A 690 -4.52 -14.91 33.26
N TRP A 691 -5.06 -16.12 33.34
CA TRP A 691 -5.85 -16.77 32.30
C TRP A 691 -7.22 -17.19 32.85
N ASN A 692 -8.24 -17.17 32.01
CA ASN A 692 -9.55 -17.75 32.31
C ASN A 692 -9.58 -19.19 31.79
N LEU A 693 -10.11 -20.10 32.60
CA LEU A 693 -10.40 -21.48 32.21
C LEU A 693 -11.91 -21.65 32.02
N TYR A 694 -12.29 -22.32 30.94
CA TYR A 694 -13.67 -22.70 30.64
C TYR A 694 -13.74 -24.19 30.36
N ASP A 695 -14.89 -24.80 30.67
CA ASP A 695 -15.17 -26.18 30.28
C ASP A 695 -15.48 -26.30 28.77
N LYS A 696 -15.71 -27.53 28.32
CA LYS A 696 -16.09 -27.87 26.94
C LYS A 696 -17.37 -27.18 26.43
N ASP A 697 -18.24 -26.76 27.36
CA ASP A 697 -19.50 -26.07 27.06
C ASP A 697 -19.33 -24.53 27.11
N ASN A 698 -18.08 -24.05 27.17
CA ASN A 698 -17.69 -22.65 27.28
C ASN A 698 -18.15 -21.95 28.57
N LEU A 699 -18.45 -22.69 29.63
CA LEU A 699 -18.79 -22.11 30.94
C LEU A 699 -17.50 -21.78 31.71
N PHE A 700 -17.46 -20.58 32.27
CA PHE A 700 -16.32 -20.11 33.06
C PHE A 700 -16.17 -20.95 34.34
N LEU A 701 -14.97 -21.48 34.57
CA LEU A 701 -14.64 -22.30 35.74
C LEU A 701 -13.88 -21.48 36.79
N THR A 702 -12.70 -20.97 36.42
CA THR A 702 -11.83 -20.21 37.32
C THR A 702 -10.84 -19.35 36.53
N THR A 703 -10.21 -18.39 37.21
CA THR A 703 -8.94 -17.82 36.76
C THR A 703 -7.77 -18.68 37.22
N PHE A 704 -6.69 -18.75 36.45
CA PHE A 704 -5.47 -19.47 36.81
C PHE A 704 -4.20 -18.79 36.28
N ARG A 705 -3.04 -19.24 36.77
CA ARG A 705 -1.69 -18.88 36.32
C ARG A 705 -0.84 -20.13 36.16
N TYR A 706 0.08 -20.14 35.20
CA TYR A 706 1.08 -21.20 35.06
C TYR A 706 2.26 -20.97 36.02
N ALA A 707 2.61 -21.96 36.84
CA ALA A 707 3.63 -21.78 37.87
C ALA A 707 5.09 -21.83 37.34
N GLY A 708 5.30 -22.36 36.13
CA GLY A 708 6.65 -22.52 35.55
C GLY A 708 7.15 -23.95 35.47
N ASP A 709 6.58 -24.86 36.26
CA ASP A 709 7.04 -26.24 36.48
C ASP A 709 6.08 -27.31 35.92
N GLY A 710 5.05 -26.91 35.19
CA GLY A 710 3.99 -27.78 34.71
C GLY A 710 2.68 -27.65 35.49
N SER A 711 2.70 -27.05 36.67
CA SER A 711 1.50 -26.85 37.50
C SER A 711 0.76 -25.54 37.18
N TYR A 712 -0.53 -25.52 37.50
CA TYR A 712 -1.40 -24.36 37.37
C TYR A 712 -2.04 -24.08 38.72
N THR A 713 -2.11 -22.81 39.13
CA THR A 713 -2.75 -22.42 40.39
C THR A 713 -3.80 -21.34 40.18
N ASN A 714 -4.82 -21.30 41.05
CA ASN A 714 -5.83 -20.23 41.08
C ASN A 714 -5.38 -19.05 41.97
N CYS A 715 -6.27 -18.08 42.19
CA CYS A 715 -5.97 -16.88 42.99
C CYS A 715 -5.76 -17.15 44.49
N ASP A 716 -6.08 -18.36 44.95
CA ASP A 716 -5.92 -18.82 46.33
C ASP A 716 -4.73 -19.80 46.48
N ASP A 717 -3.87 -19.88 45.45
CA ASP A 717 -2.74 -20.83 45.34
C ASP A 717 -3.15 -22.33 45.36
N GLU A 718 -4.40 -22.64 45.04
CA GLU A 718 -4.87 -24.02 44.89
C GLU A 718 -4.58 -24.54 43.48
N GLU A 719 -4.20 -25.81 43.36
CA GLU A 719 -3.89 -26.47 42.10
C GLU A 719 -5.13 -26.57 41.18
N VAL A 720 -4.96 -26.23 39.90
CA VAL A 720 -6.00 -26.26 38.86
C VAL A 720 -5.67 -27.35 37.85
N ASN A 721 -6.61 -28.29 37.65
CA ASN A 721 -6.53 -29.27 36.58
C ASN A 721 -7.20 -28.73 35.31
N ILE A 722 -6.54 -28.93 34.16
CA ILE A 722 -7.04 -28.48 32.84
C ILE A 722 -7.24 -29.72 31.97
N ASP A 723 -8.48 -29.94 31.54
CA ASP A 723 -8.84 -31.04 30.64
C ASP A 723 -8.52 -30.69 29.17
N ASP A 724 -8.25 -31.71 28.34
CA ASP A 724 -7.85 -31.53 26.94
C ASP A 724 -8.92 -30.80 26.07
N ASP A 725 -10.20 -30.91 26.45
CA ASP A 725 -11.33 -30.24 25.79
C ASP A 725 -11.70 -28.88 26.43
N SER A 726 -10.91 -28.40 27.39
CA SER A 726 -11.08 -27.08 27.99
C SER A 726 -10.71 -25.96 27.03
N PHE A 727 -11.33 -24.79 27.24
CA PHE A 727 -10.97 -23.55 26.56
C PHE A 727 -10.27 -22.59 27.52
N ILE A 728 -9.34 -21.79 26.99
CA ILE A 728 -8.54 -20.84 27.74
C ILE A 728 -8.57 -19.49 27.03
N SER A 729 -8.81 -18.42 27.76
CA SER A 729 -8.62 -17.05 27.25
C SER A 729 -7.69 -16.28 28.16
N LEU A 730 -7.02 -15.27 27.63
CA LEU A 730 -6.36 -14.30 28.49
C LEU A 730 -7.41 -13.63 29.39
N ALA A 731 -7.13 -13.40 30.66
CA ALA A 731 -8.14 -12.90 31.59
C ALA A 731 -8.21 -11.37 31.54
N SER A 732 -9.41 -10.78 31.46
CA SER A 732 -9.56 -9.32 31.51
C SER A 732 -10.04 -8.86 32.90
N PRO A 733 -9.47 -7.80 33.48
CA PRO A 733 -9.94 -7.28 34.77
C PRO A 733 -11.40 -6.85 34.77
N ILE A 734 -11.97 -6.46 33.62
CA ILE A 734 -13.38 -6.07 33.51
C ILE A 734 -14.33 -7.24 33.85
N GLU A 735 -13.87 -8.48 33.63
CA GLU A 735 -14.61 -9.72 33.89
C GLU A 735 -14.39 -10.26 35.32
N MET A 736 -13.46 -9.67 36.07
CA MET A 736 -13.14 -10.09 37.44
C MET A 736 -13.73 -9.14 38.48
N ASN A 737 -14.11 -9.71 39.63
CA ASN A 737 -14.42 -8.91 40.81
C ASN A 737 -13.13 -8.33 41.45
N ASN A 738 -13.28 -7.31 42.29
CA ASN A 738 -12.13 -6.62 42.90
C ASN A 738 -11.36 -7.48 43.92
N GLU A 739 -12.01 -8.46 44.54
CA GLU A 739 -11.38 -9.38 45.48
C GLU A 739 -10.38 -10.28 44.74
N THR A 740 -10.81 -10.93 43.66
CA THR A 740 -9.98 -11.76 42.78
C THR A 740 -8.79 -10.97 42.22
N ILE A 741 -9.00 -9.73 41.77
CA ILE A 741 -7.90 -8.85 41.31
C ILE A 741 -6.90 -8.58 42.43
N THR A 742 -7.37 -8.34 43.66
CA THR A 742 -6.50 -8.07 44.81
C THR A 742 -5.68 -9.30 45.19
N LYS A 743 -6.30 -10.49 45.20
CA LYS A 743 -5.61 -11.77 45.45
C LYS A 743 -4.52 -12.02 44.40
N TRP A 744 -4.83 -11.86 43.11
CA TRP A 744 -3.84 -12.01 42.05
C TRP A 744 -2.69 -11.02 42.14
N ARG A 745 -2.96 -9.74 42.45
CA ARG A 745 -1.89 -8.75 42.66
C ARG A 745 -0.96 -9.16 43.80
N LYS A 746 -1.54 -9.61 44.92
CA LYS A 746 -0.76 -10.07 46.06
C LYS A 746 0.08 -11.29 45.70
N GLN A 747 -0.49 -12.28 45.00
CA GLN A 747 0.27 -13.45 44.58
C GLN A 747 1.42 -13.08 43.63
N LEU A 748 1.19 -12.21 42.63
CA LEU A 748 2.25 -11.74 41.75
C LEU A 748 3.38 -11.03 42.52
N GLU A 749 3.04 -10.26 43.55
CA GLU A 749 4.02 -9.62 44.46
C GLU A 749 4.78 -10.66 45.31
N ASP A 750 4.08 -11.62 45.92
CA ASP A 750 4.65 -12.68 46.76
C ASP A 750 5.65 -13.56 45.99
N TYR A 751 5.44 -13.77 44.69
CA TYR A 751 6.36 -14.51 43.80
C TYR A 751 7.35 -13.61 43.03
N GLU A 752 7.41 -12.31 43.33
CA GLU A 752 8.27 -11.32 42.65
C GLU A 752 8.09 -11.29 41.11
N LEU A 753 6.87 -11.55 40.64
CA LEU A 753 6.53 -11.62 39.22
C LEU A 753 6.06 -10.27 38.70
N THR A 754 6.75 -9.75 37.67
CA THR A 754 6.33 -8.55 36.96
C THR A 754 5.49 -8.93 35.74
N GLN A 755 4.31 -8.34 35.58
CA GLN A 755 3.50 -8.58 34.40
C GLN A 755 4.16 -7.98 33.16
N THR A 756 4.31 -8.80 32.13
CA THR A 756 4.91 -8.45 30.84
C THR A 756 4.05 -7.46 30.04
N ILE A 757 2.73 -7.51 30.23
CA ILE A 757 1.77 -6.49 29.83
C ILE A 757 0.98 -6.04 31.06
N ASN A 758 0.51 -4.80 31.07
CA ASN A 758 -0.16 -4.22 32.23
C ASN A 758 -1.62 -4.71 32.37
N GLN A 759 -1.80 -6.01 32.60
CA GLN A 759 -3.10 -6.68 32.67
C GLN A 759 -3.88 -6.23 33.92
N LEU A 760 -3.30 -6.30 35.11
CA LEU A 760 -3.95 -5.94 36.38
C LEU A 760 -3.65 -4.49 36.81
N SER A 761 -3.72 -3.55 35.86
CA SER A 761 -3.44 -2.11 36.06
C SER A 761 -4.07 -1.53 37.32
N ILE A 762 -3.31 -0.73 38.06
CA ILE A 762 -3.76 -0.05 39.30
C ILE A 762 -4.85 1.01 39.09
N ILE A 763 -5.07 1.43 37.85
CA ILE A 763 -6.10 2.42 37.49
C ILE A 763 -7.49 1.86 37.81
N LYS A 764 -8.32 2.68 38.45
CA LYS A 764 -9.70 2.32 38.79
C LYS A 764 -10.66 2.99 37.84
N LEU A 765 -11.30 2.19 36.99
CA LEU A 765 -12.39 2.63 36.12
C LEU A 765 -13.73 2.16 36.71
N ASP A 766 -14.79 2.97 36.54
CA ASP A 766 -16.15 2.49 36.78
C ASP A 766 -16.54 1.47 35.71
N LYS A 767 -16.37 0.19 36.04
CA LYS A 767 -16.67 -0.95 35.16
C LYS A 767 -18.13 -0.97 34.69
N ASN A 768 -19.05 -0.38 35.46
CA ASN A 768 -20.47 -0.34 35.10
C ASN A 768 -20.83 0.86 34.22
N ASN A 769 -19.90 1.79 33.99
CA ASN A 769 -20.15 3.03 33.25
C ASN A 769 -18.93 3.52 32.46
N LEU A 770 -18.47 2.68 31.53
CA LEU A 770 -17.31 3.00 30.67
C LEU A 770 -17.55 4.23 29.77
N GLU A 771 -18.80 4.53 29.42
CA GLU A 771 -19.14 5.75 28.66
C GLU A 771 -18.74 7.03 29.40
N ASN A 772 -18.95 7.08 30.72
CA ASN A 772 -18.51 8.23 31.52
C ASN A 772 -16.99 8.31 31.62
N GLU A 773 -16.29 7.17 31.64
CA GLU A 773 -14.82 7.15 31.59
C GLU A 773 -14.29 7.66 30.24
N ILE A 774 -14.94 7.31 29.13
CA ILE A 774 -14.64 7.88 27.80
C ILE A 774 -14.82 9.40 27.79
N LYS A 775 -15.91 9.92 28.37
CA LYS A 775 -16.19 11.37 28.45
C LYS A 775 -15.07 12.13 29.16
N LYS A 776 -14.46 11.55 30.20
CA LYS A 776 -13.34 12.18 30.92
C LYS A 776 -12.12 12.40 30.00
N LEU A 777 -11.94 11.57 28.97
CA LEU A 777 -10.83 11.68 28.02
C LEU A 777 -11.09 12.62 26.84
N GLN A 778 -12.33 13.07 26.64
CA GLN A 778 -12.66 13.97 25.53
C GLN A 778 -12.01 15.34 25.73
N ASN A 779 -11.47 15.91 24.65
CA ASN A 779 -10.85 17.23 24.62
C ASN A 779 -9.63 17.42 25.55
N ILE A 780 -9.02 16.35 26.05
CA ILE A 780 -7.76 16.44 26.80
C ILE A 780 -6.62 16.89 25.86
N GLU A 781 -5.73 17.74 26.36
CA GLU A 781 -4.54 18.18 25.65
C GLU A 781 -3.33 17.26 25.90
N ILE A 782 -2.88 16.58 24.83
CA ILE A 782 -1.64 15.81 24.81
C ILE A 782 -0.66 16.42 23.80
N SER A 783 0.63 16.03 23.83
CA SER A 783 1.52 16.44 22.74
C SER A 783 1.25 15.62 21.48
N TYR A 784 1.44 16.23 20.31
CA TYR A 784 1.31 15.55 19.02
C TYR A 784 2.24 14.33 18.91
N GLY A 785 3.45 14.42 19.47
CA GLY A 785 4.36 13.28 19.55
C GLY A 785 3.84 12.12 20.39
N THR A 786 3.11 12.39 21.48
CA THR A 786 2.45 11.34 22.28
C THR A 786 1.31 10.69 21.50
N PHE A 787 0.49 11.48 20.80
CA PHE A 787 -0.55 10.97 19.89
C PHE A 787 0.04 10.03 18.83
N LYS A 788 1.09 10.45 18.12
CA LYS A 788 1.79 9.62 17.12
C LYS A 788 2.43 8.37 17.72
N ALA A 789 3.03 8.49 18.91
CA ALA A 789 3.63 7.35 19.59
C ALA A 789 2.59 6.28 19.95
N PHE A 790 1.41 6.69 20.42
CA PHE A 790 0.31 5.79 20.74
C PHE A 790 -0.18 5.03 19.49
N GLY A 791 -0.53 5.76 18.42
CA GLY A 791 -0.97 5.14 17.17
C GLY A 791 0.07 4.18 16.58
N THR A 792 1.35 4.54 16.63
CA THR A 792 2.45 3.68 16.17
C THR A 792 2.63 2.45 17.06
N ARG A 793 2.56 2.60 18.39
CA ARG A 793 2.78 1.50 19.34
C ARG A 793 1.77 0.37 19.15
N TYR A 794 0.51 0.71 18.91
CA TYR A 794 -0.58 -0.24 18.73
C TYR A 794 -0.91 -0.54 17.26
N SER A 795 -0.04 -0.12 16.33
CA SER A 795 -0.19 -0.36 14.89
C SER A 795 -1.55 0.11 14.34
N MET A 796 -2.01 1.27 14.78
CA MET A 796 -3.25 1.89 14.29
C MET A 796 -3.04 2.51 12.90
N ASN A 797 -4.09 2.49 12.08
CA ASN A 797 -4.08 3.05 10.73
C ASN A 797 -4.19 4.58 10.77
N PRO A 798 -3.20 5.33 10.27
CA PRO A 798 -3.27 6.78 10.22
C PRO A 798 -4.16 7.26 9.06
N SER A 799 -4.89 8.35 9.27
CA SER A 799 -5.49 9.18 8.23
C SER A 799 -4.87 10.57 8.28
N TYR A 800 -4.61 11.14 7.11
CA TYR A 800 -3.81 12.36 6.96
C TYR A 800 -4.69 13.52 6.49
N LEU A 801 -4.45 14.71 7.03
CA LEU A 801 -5.14 15.94 6.61
C LEU A 801 -4.63 16.42 5.23
N ASP A 802 -3.32 16.29 4.99
CA ASP A 802 -2.54 16.64 3.78
C ASP A 802 -1.11 16.05 3.92
N TYR A 803 -0.17 16.33 2.98
CA TYR A 803 1.24 15.87 2.89
C TYR A 803 1.99 15.61 4.23
N GLY A 804 1.66 14.52 4.96
CA GLY A 804 2.42 13.96 6.07
C GLY A 804 1.94 14.24 7.51
N VAL A 805 0.87 15.01 7.73
CA VAL A 805 0.30 15.25 9.08
C VAL A 805 -0.81 14.25 9.38
N VAL A 806 -0.67 13.46 10.45
CA VAL A 806 -1.68 12.48 10.88
C VAL A 806 -2.72 13.20 11.71
N GLU A 807 -3.96 13.24 11.24
CA GLU A 807 -5.09 13.85 11.95
C GLU A 807 -5.88 12.82 12.76
N THR A 808 -5.95 11.57 12.27
CA THR A 808 -6.76 10.53 12.88
C THR A 808 -5.99 9.21 12.92
N TYR A 809 -6.14 8.46 14.01
CA TYR A 809 -5.75 7.05 14.09
C TYR A 809 -6.98 6.18 14.26
N ASN A 810 -7.06 5.13 13.43
CA ASN A 810 -8.11 4.14 13.43
C ASN A 810 -7.57 2.75 13.79
N LEU A 811 -8.14 2.13 14.81
CA LEU A 811 -7.97 0.71 15.12
C LEU A 811 -9.28 -0.01 14.81
N LYS A 812 -9.22 -1.09 14.06
CA LYS A 812 -10.38 -1.94 13.77
C LYS A 812 -10.00 -3.40 14.01
N LEU A 813 -10.75 -4.07 14.88
CA LEU A 813 -10.62 -5.49 15.16
C LEU A 813 -11.51 -6.32 14.21
N GLU A 814 -11.24 -7.62 14.11
CA GLU A 814 -12.01 -8.52 13.22
C GLU A 814 -13.49 -8.65 13.61
N ASN A 815 -13.80 -8.55 14.90
CA ASN A 815 -15.18 -8.54 15.41
C ASN A 815 -15.95 -7.24 15.07
N GLY A 816 -15.33 -6.30 14.37
CA GLY A 816 -15.89 -5.02 13.98
C GLY A 816 -15.70 -3.90 15.00
N ASP A 817 -15.23 -4.19 16.21
CA ASP A 817 -14.95 -3.16 17.22
C ASP A 817 -13.87 -2.22 16.73
N SER A 818 -14.18 -0.93 16.76
CA SER A 818 -13.34 0.11 16.19
C SER A 818 -13.16 1.28 17.16
N LEU A 819 -11.94 1.81 17.19
CA LEU A 819 -11.56 3.02 17.90
C LEU A 819 -11.01 4.02 16.90
N GLU A 820 -11.59 5.21 16.90
CA GLU A 820 -11.07 6.38 16.21
C GLU A 820 -10.61 7.41 17.26
N ILE A 821 -9.38 7.89 17.10
CA ILE A 821 -8.85 9.03 17.85
C ILE A 821 -8.48 10.13 16.86
N THR A 822 -9.19 11.25 16.94
CA THR A 822 -9.00 12.42 16.07
C THR A 822 -8.41 13.57 16.87
N ILE A 823 -7.56 14.37 16.23
CA ILE A 823 -7.01 15.60 16.80
C ILE A 823 -7.41 16.83 15.99
N ASN A 824 -7.36 18.00 16.62
CA ASN A 824 -7.44 19.28 15.93
C ASN A 824 -6.03 19.74 15.49
N ALA A 825 -5.59 19.37 14.30
CA ALA A 825 -4.28 19.75 13.76
C ALA A 825 -4.39 20.65 12.51
N ASN A 826 -3.31 21.37 12.22
CA ASN A 826 -3.09 22.09 10.96
C ASN A 826 -1.81 21.58 10.29
N ASN A 827 -1.55 22.02 9.06
CA ASN A 827 -0.42 21.54 8.26
C ASN A 827 0.98 21.95 8.77
N ASP A 828 1.08 22.83 9.77
CA ASP A 828 2.35 23.38 10.30
C ASP A 828 2.71 22.84 11.70
N ILE A 829 2.13 21.72 12.13
CA ILE A 829 2.27 21.16 13.49
C ILE A 829 3.60 20.41 13.75
N ASP A 830 4.23 20.65 14.91
CA ASP A 830 5.45 19.96 15.40
C ASP A 830 5.13 18.94 16.52
N TYR A 831 6.02 17.95 16.74
CA TYR A 831 5.89 16.88 17.73
C TYR A 831 5.67 17.35 19.18
N LYS A 832 6.11 18.57 19.52
CA LYS A 832 5.97 19.12 20.87
C LYS A 832 4.66 19.87 21.08
N ASP A 833 3.97 20.21 20.00
CA ASP A 833 2.74 21.00 20.06
C ASP A 833 1.63 20.23 20.77
N LYS A 834 0.74 20.98 21.42
CA LYS A 834 -0.40 20.43 22.15
C LYS A 834 -1.60 20.31 21.23
N VAL A 835 -2.26 19.16 21.29
CA VAL A 835 -3.45 18.82 20.50
C VAL A 835 -4.54 18.27 21.42
N LYS A 836 -5.79 18.59 21.10
CA LYS A 836 -6.96 18.04 21.79
C LYS A 836 -7.39 16.78 21.09
N ILE A 837 -7.57 15.70 21.86
CA ILE A 837 -8.07 14.43 21.33
C ILE A 837 -9.58 14.34 21.46
N ASN A 838 -10.21 13.74 20.44
CA ASN A 838 -11.57 13.24 20.49
C ASN A 838 -11.54 11.74 20.25
N ILE A 839 -12.26 10.99 21.08
CA ILE A 839 -12.24 9.52 21.08
C ILE A 839 -13.62 9.00 20.71
N ASN A 840 -13.69 8.12 19.72
CA ASN A 840 -14.93 7.52 19.27
C ASN A 840 -14.79 6.00 19.21
N PHE A 841 -15.67 5.29 19.91
CA PHE A 841 -15.77 3.83 19.87
C PHE A 841 -17.02 3.46 19.10
N PHE A 842 -16.92 2.54 18.14
CA PHE A 842 -18.07 2.09 17.34
C PHE A 842 -17.86 0.65 16.85
N ASN A 843 -18.95 -0.05 16.51
CA ASN A 843 -18.92 -1.36 15.87
C ASN A 843 -19.95 -1.36 14.73
N ASP A 844 -19.52 -1.79 13.54
CA ASP A 844 -20.31 -1.67 12.31
C ASP A 844 -21.63 -2.49 12.33
N ASN A 845 -21.73 -3.56 13.15
CA ASN A 845 -22.85 -4.51 13.09
C ASN A 845 -23.28 -5.14 14.44
N GLN A 846 -22.62 -4.83 15.57
CA GLN A 846 -22.91 -5.42 16.89
C GLN A 846 -22.74 -4.42 18.05
N LYS A 847 -23.02 -4.85 19.29
CA LYS A 847 -22.73 -4.09 20.51
C LYS A 847 -21.22 -4.13 20.79
N LEU A 848 -20.61 -2.98 21.05
CA LEU A 848 -19.21 -2.85 21.49
C LEU A 848 -18.92 -3.74 22.70
N GLN A 849 -17.78 -4.43 22.70
CA GLN A 849 -17.34 -5.21 23.85
C GLN A 849 -16.78 -4.29 24.95
N ASP A 850 -17.26 -4.46 26.19
CA ASP A 850 -16.74 -3.70 27.35
C ASP A 850 -15.24 -3.93 27.54
N ARG A 851 -14.77 -5.12 27.18
CA ARG A 851 -13.36 -5.52 27.16
C ARG A 851 -12.50 -4.68 26.23
N PHE A 852 -13.02 -4.34 25.04
CA PHE A 852 -12.35 -3.50 24.06
C PHE A 852 -12.16 -2.09 24.61
N ILE A 853 -13.26 -1.50 25.11
CA ILE A 853 -13.28 -0.16 25.68
C ILE A 853 -12.38 -0.08 26.92
N TYR A 854 -12.58 -0.98 27.89
CA TYR A 854 -11.82 -0.99 29.15
C TYR A 854 -10.32 -1.06 28.91
N THR A 855 -9.88 -1.99 28.05
CA THR A 855 -8.45 -2.16 27.75
C THR A 855 -7.87 -0.90 27.12
N LEU A 856 -8.52 -0.32 26.11
CA LEU A 856 -8.03 0.88 25.45
C LEU A 856 -8.02 2.11 26.35
N LEU A 857 -9.01 2.25 27.25
CA LEU A 857 -8.99 3.31 28.28
C LEU A 857 -7.75 3.18 29.17
N ILE A 858 -7.44 1.99 29.68
CA ILE A 858 -6.26 1.75 30.52
C ILE A 858 -4.98 2.11 29.75
N LEU A 859 -4.85 1.70 28.49
CA LEU A 859 -3.68 1.99 27.66
C LEU A 859 -3.54 3.48 27.39
N MET A 860 -4.62 4.18 27.03
CA MET A 860 -4.62 5.63 26.82
C MET A 860 -4.24 6.37 28.10
N ILE A 861 -4.81 6.02 29.25
CA ILE A 861 -4.49 6.68 30.53
C ILE A 861 -3.01 6.52 30.88
N TRP A 862 -2.43 5.34 30.65
CA TRP A 862 -1.01 5.11 30.86
C TRP A 862 -0.12 5.88 29.86
N ASP A 863 -0.34 5.71 28.56
CA ASP A 863 0.52 6.29 27.52
C ASP A 863 0.40 7.82 27.44
N PHE A 864 -0.78 8.37 27.75
CA PHE A 864 -1.02 9.81 27.84
C PHE A 864 -0.63 10.40 29.20
N ARG A 865 -0.22 9.57 30.15
CA ARG A 865 0.19 9.95 31.52
C ARG A 865 -0.92 10.67 32.30
N LEU A 866 -2.13 10.12 32.23
CA LEU A 866 -3.34 10.66 32.85
C LEU A 866 -3.71 9.95 34.16
N THR A 867 -2.79 9.16 34.74
CA THR A 867 -3.07 8.35 35.94
C THR A 867 -3.62 9.15 37.11
N ASP A 868 -3.20 10.41 37.28
CA ASP A 868 -3.68 11.29 38.35
C ASP A 868 -5.16 11.69 38.20
N MET A 869 -5.73 11.59 36.99
CA MET A 869 -7.15 11.86 36.74
C MET A 869 -8.05 10.67 37.08
N PHE A 870 -7.48 9.47 37.25
CA PHE A 870 -8.20 8.20 37.40
C PHE A 870 -7.69 7.38 38.61
N SER A 871 -7.00 8.04 39.56
CA SER A 871 -6.44 7.44 40.78
C SER A 871 -7.41 7.40 41.96
#